data_AF-A0A6J8DK29-F1
#
_entry.id   AF-A0A6J8DK29-F1
#
_cell.length_a   1.000
_cell.length_b   1.000
_cell.length_c   1.000
_cell.angle_alpha   90.00
_cell.angle_beta   90.00
_cell.angle_gamma   90.00
#
_symmetry.space_group_name_H-M   'P 1'
#
loop_
_entity.id
_entity.type
_entity.pdbx_description
1 polymer ?
#
loop_
_entity_poly.entity_id
_entity_poly.type
_entity_poly.pdbx_seq_one_letter_code
_entity_poly.pdbx_strand_id
1 'polypeptide(L)'
;MKVAVIGAGVSGLTAIKCCIDEGLEPVCFERTNDIGGLWRYSDNVTEGQACVMKSTITNTSKEMMCFSDFPMPAEYPMYMHNTYVQKYLDLYAEKFSLRKYIQFKTEILSVMKKDNFELTGQWVIKLKDKKTDKVKENIFDAVLVCTGRNSEKYVPNFPGLSNFKGEVVHSHDYRKPTGYEGKRVLVIGIGNTGSEIAVELSAVASQVFISTGRGTWVFSRITDYGMPIDMTSLKRIMMKLKKILPQSLIENLVVKKINARFDHTTYCLQPKHRVFAHSPIINDEIPNRLASGTLRAKAGVKIFTENGVMFDDNTVEENIDVVVLATGYTFKFPFLDKSVTEVRENHVDELYKYIFPPKLEKSTLGIIGCAQVLGANMPVFEMQCRLSTRVFQGKVNLPCCNDMMLDIKSKQEVLKKKYVKLHKHTVTVEYIEYMDELATLNGCRPDFGSLFWSDPKLALNCYFGPCTPYQYRLHGPGKWDGARKAILTQSPAADPAPHSLRSKEEEYPLVFTEDNSDKAKEEAQEEWSNNLITLEKIAIMKVAVIGAGASGLTAIKCCIDEGLEPVCFERTNDIGGLWRYTEKVTEGQSCVMKSTIINTSKEMMCYSDFPIPADYPIFMHNTYVQKYFNLYADKFNLQKYIQFEKEILSIDKHPDFKQTGQWNIKVKDKKSGDVEESVFDAVLVCTGHHAEKHVPDFPGLSNFKGEVIHSHDYRNPAGYEGKRVVIIGIGNSGGDMATELSRVASQVFISTRRGSWVLNRIGDNGMPLDMASSDRFKLSLKNYLPASVIHNIVEGRLNARFDHSLYSLKPKHHVFAQHPMVNDEMPNRLASGTLRVKPDIKTFTENGVIFDDDTKEENIDVVVLATGYKFGFPFLDKSVVDVKENRVELYKYVFPPKQEKKNTLSIIGCIQPLGAIMPISELQCRLSLRVFQKKVKLPCSDEMILDIRSKELAMKERYVQTQRHTIQVDYIDYMDELATLNGCLPDLQSIFWSDPKLALTCFFGPCTPYQYRLQGPGKWNGARQAIMTQWDRTFASLKTRPLGFTEKPSQKKFFIFYLVFVVLFCYLVHVIFL
;
A
#
# COMPACT_ATOMS: atom_id res chain seq x y z
N MET A 1 -25.89 -2.26 47.06
CA MET A 1 -25.04 -1.10 46.78
C MET A 1 -25.31 -0.63 45.36
N LYS A 2 -25.63 0.66 45.20
CA LYS A 2 -26.05 1.29 43.96
C LYS A 2 -24.92 2.12 43.35
N VAL A 3 -24.59 1.86 42.08
CA VAL A 3 -23.38 2.38 41.42
C VAL A 3 -23.75 3.25 40.22
N ALA A 4 -23.24 4.48 40.17
CA ALA A 4 -23.37 5.31 38.98
C ALA A 4 -22.27 4.99 37.96
N VAL A 5 -22.62 4.86 36.68
CA VAL A 5 -21.68 4.63 35.57
C VAL A 5 -21.77 5.78 34.57
N ILE A 6 -20.72 6.60 34.45
CA ILE A 6 -20.76 7.84 33.67
C ILE A 6 -20.19 7.61 32.26
N GLY A 7 -21.08 7.55 31.27
CA GLY A 7 -20.81 7.27 29.85
C GLY A 7 -20.99 5.80 29.47
N ALA A 8 -21.66 5.53 28.34
CA ALA A 8 -21.97 4.20 27.79
C ALA A 8 -21.07 3.82 26.59
N GLY A 9 -19.79 4.20 26.66
CA GLY A 9 -18.74 3.67 25.79
C GLY A 9 -18.30 2.25 26.17
N VAL A 10 -17.20 1.77 25.58
CA VAL A 10 -16.61 0.44 25.86
C VAL A 10 -16.43 0.18 27.36
N SER A 11 -15.84 1.17 28.05
CA SER A 11 -15.65 1.24 29.51
C SER A 11 -16.96 1.18 30.29
N GLY A 12 -18.00 1.87 29.81
CA GLY A 12 -19.32 1.92 30.45
C GLY A 12 -20.08 0.60 30.35
N LEU A 13 -20.09 -0.02 29.17
CA LEU A 13 -20.78 -1.29 28.95
C LEU A 13 -20.16 -2.40 29.80
N THR A 14 -18.82 -2.48 29.84
CA THR A 14 -18.15 -3.46 30.71
C THR A 14 -18.29 -3.11 32.20
N ALA A 15 -18.34 -1.83 32.59
CA ALA A 15 -18.66 -1.42 33.97
C ALA A 15 -20.05 -1.90 34.42
N ILE A 16 -21.10 -1.69 33.62
CA ILE A 16 -22.47 -2.18 33.90
C ILE A 16 -22.43 -3.71 34.08
N LYS A 17 -21.77 -4.42 33.16
CA LYS A 17 -21.66 -5.88 33.17
C LYS A 17 -20.92 -6.38 34.43
N CYS A 18 -19.78 -5.78 34.77
CA CYS A 18 -19.01 -6.10 35.98
C CYS A 18 -19.72 -5.73 37.29
N CYS A 19 -20.65 -4.78 37.28
CA CYS A 19 -21.54 -4.52 38.42
C CYS A 19 -22.52 -5.68 38.60
N ILE A 20 -23.17 -6.14 37.53
CA ILE A 20 -24.13 -7.26 37.56
C ILE A 20 -23.42 -8.55 38.01
N ASP A 21 -22.25 -8.88 37.44
CA ASP A 21 -21.44 -10.05 37.80
C ASP A 21 -21.12 -10.11 39.32
N GLU A 22 -20.95 -8.96 39.98
CA GLU A 22 -20.55 -8.86 41.39
C GLU A 22 -21.71 -8.54 42.36
N GLY A 23 -22.96 -8.49 41.87
CA GLY A 23 -24.16 -8.25 42.68
C GLY A 23 -24.42 -6.79 43.05
N LEU A 24 -23.95 -5.85 42.23
CA LEU A 24 -24.18 -4.40 42.38
C LEU A 24 -25.36 -3.95 41.48
N GLU A 25 -26.00 -2.83 41.83
CA GLU A 25 -27.07 -2.20 41.03
C GLU A 25 -26.49 -1.03 40.20
N PRO A 26 -26.17 -1.21 38.91
CA PRO A 26 -25.67 -0.13 38.07
C PRO A 26 -26.80 0.77 37.56
N VAL A 27 -26.58 2.08 37.56
CA VAL A 27 -27.32 3.06 36.75
C VAL A 27 -26.32 3.83 35.91
N CYS A 28 -26.41 3.67 34.60
CA CYS A 28 -25.54 4.35 33.64
C CYS A 28 -26.20 5.61 33.08
N PHE A 29 -25.42 6.66 32.89
CA PHE A 29 -25.85 7.92 32.31
C PHE A 29 -25.07 8.20 31.03
N GLU A 30 -25.76 8.44 29.92
CA GLU A 30 -25.15 8.67 28.60
C GLU A 30 -25.69 9.97 27.99
N ARG A 31 -24.79 10.89 27.60
CA ARG A 31 -25.14 12.23 27.08
C ARG A 31 -25.73 12.18 25.67
N THR A 32 -25.38 11.17 24.89
CA THR A 32 -25.91 10.88 23.56
C THR A 32 -27.19 10.03 23.62
N ASN A 33 -27.78 9.69 22.48
CA ASN A 33 -29.06 8.97 22.41
C ASN A 33 -28.96 7.44 22.45
N ASP A 34 -27.74 6.88 22.41
CA ASP A 34 -27.48 5.46 22.20
C ASP A 34 -26.01 5.11 22.59
N ILE A 35 -25.61 3.84 22.58
CA ILE A 35 -24.30 3.38 23.08
C ILE A 35 -23.14 3.56 22.07
N GLY A 36 -21.91 3.35 22.56
CA GLY A 36 -20.70 3.18 21.73
C GLY A 36 -19.56 4.14 22.08
N GLY A 37 -19.90 5.35 22.56
CA GLY A 37 -18.94 6.40 22.87
C GLY A 37 -18.06 6.74 21.65
N LEU A 38 -16.74 6.74 21.82
CA LEU A 38 -15.75 7.01 20.76
C LEU A 38 -16.02 6.27 19.44
N TRP A 39 -16.44 5.00 19.48
CA TRP A 39 -16.61 4.16 18.29
C TRP A 39 -17.89 4.46 17.49
N ARG A 40 -18.80 5.26 18.05
CA ARG A 40 -20.01 5.71 17.37
C ARG A 40 -19.68 6.87 16.44
N TYR A 41 -19.63 6.60 15.14
CA TYR A 41 -19.44 7.66 14.13
C TYR A 41 -20.63 8.64 14.11
N SER A 42 -20.32 9.92 13.85
CA SER A 42 -21.27 11.00 13.61
C SER A 42 -20.60 12.07 12.74
N ASP A 43 -21.23 12.47 11.63
CA ASP A 43 -20.80 13.64 10.84
C ASP A 43 -20.85 14.93 11.66
N ASN A 44 -21.78 15.04 12.63
CA ASN A 44 -21.86 16.18 13.52
C ASN A 44 -20.74 16.15 14.57
N VAL A 45 -20.01 17.26 14.68
CA VAL A 45 -18.99 17.50 15.70
C VAL A 45 -19.65 18.17 16.92
N THR A 46 -19.51 17.55 18.10
CA THR A 46 -20.04 18.07 19.37
C THR A 46 -18.89 18.27 20.35
N GLU A 47 -18.85 19.40 21.05
CA GLU A 47 -17.80 19.66 22.05
C GLU A 47 -17.88 18.69 23.24
N GLY A 48 -16.73 18.22 23.71
CA GLY A 48 -16.62 17.20 24.74
C GLY A 48 -17.15 15.83 24.33
N GLN A 49 -17.29 15.53 23.03
CA GLN A 49 -17.75 14.23 22.53
C GLN A 49 -16.74 13.60 21.59
N ALA A 50 -15.94 12.68 22.12
CA ALA A 50 -15.00 11.88 21.35
C ALA A 50 -15.73 11.06 20.25
N CYS A 51 -15.20 11.07 19.03
CA CYS A 51 -15.76 10.37 17.87
C CYS A 51 -14.62 9.86 16.96
N VAL A 52 -14.81 8.69 16.35
CA VAL A 52 -13.95 8.18 15.25
C VAL A 52 -14.17 8.95 13.95
N MET A 53 -13.21 8.83 13.03
CA MET A 53 -13.39 9.27 11.63
C MET A 53 -14.24 8.22 10.89
N LYS A 54 -14.81 8.59 9.72
CA LYS A 54 -15.72 7.71 8.97
C LYS A 54 -15.06 6.38 8.62
N SER A 55 -13.79 6.43 8.24
CA SER A 55 -12.94 5.36 7.72
C SER A 55 -12.06 4.64 8.76
N THR A 56 -12.20 4.94 10.06
CA THR A 56 -11.30 4.40 11.10
C THR A 56 -11.31 2.88 11.17
N ILE A 57 -10.12 2.27 11.08
CA ILE A 57 -9.86 0.83 11.21
C ILE A 57 -9.05 0.56 12.49
N THR A 58 -9.34 -0.53 13.21
CA THR A 58 -8.62 -0.86 14.46
C THR A 58 -7.12 -1.03 14.25
N ASN A 59 -6.35 -0.70 15.29
CA ASN A 59 -4.89 -0.87 15.37
C ASN A 59 -4.51 -2.09 16.23
N THR A 60 -5.44 -3.05 16.34
CA THR A 60 -5.42 -4.24 17.20
C THR A 60 -6.38 -5.26 16.58
N SER A 61 -6.02 -6.54 16.54
CA SER A 61 -6.82 -7.58 15.87
C SER A 61 -8.09 -7.91 16.65
N LYS A 62 -9.10 -8.49 15.98
CA LYS A 62 -10.38 -8.88 16.62
C LYS A 62 -10.21 -9.87 17.79
N GLU A 63 -9.20 -10.73 17.74
CA GLU A 63 -8.89 -11.73 18.77
C GLU A 63 -8.35 -11.09 20.06
N MET A 64 -7.72 -9.91 19.93
CA MET A 64 -7.12 -9.15 21.02
C MET A 64 -8.02 -7.99 21.48
N MET A 65 -8.83 -7.40 20.58
CA MET A 65 -9.69 -6.22 20.85
C MET A 65 -11.14 -6.58 21.22
N CYS A 66 -11.34 -7.62 22.03
CA CYS A 66 -12.64 -8.10 22.49
C CYS A 66 -12.76 -8.09 24.03
N PHE A 67 -13.96 -8.33 24.55
CA PHE A 67 -14.19 -8.66 25.96
C PHE A 67 -13.85 -10.14 26.23
N SER A 68 -13.28 -10.42 27.41
CA SER A 68 -12.67 -11.72 27.73
C SER A 68 -13.65 -12.89 27.88
N ASP A 69 -14.96 -12.61 28.00
CA ASP A 69 -16.05 -13.60 28.02
C ASP A 69 -16.98 -13.53 26.79
N PHE A 70 -16.64 -12.72 25.78
CA PHE A 70 -17.44 -12.56 24.55
C PHE A 70 -16.55 -12.38 23.30
N PRO A 71 -16.10 -13.47 22.65
CA PRO A 71 -15.30 -13.39 21.42
C PRO A 71 -15.98 -12.60 20.30
N MET A 72 -15.18 -11.99 19.43
CA MET A 72 -15.66 -11.43 18.17
C MET A 72 -16.19 -12.54 17.25
N PRO A 73 -17.21 -12.27 16.40
CA PRO A 73 -17.68 -13.25 15.43
C PRO A 73 -16.60 -13.71 14.45
N ALA A 74 -16.69 -14.95 13.98
CA ALA A 74 -15.65 -15.59 13.18
C ALA A 74 -15.47 -14.92 11.80
N GLU A 75 -16.57 -14.44 11.23
CA GLU A 75 -16.69 -13.79 9.93
C GLU A 75 -16.30 -12.29 9.92
N TYR A 76 -15.98 -11.71 11.08
CA TYR A 76 -15.50 -10.32 11.15
C TYR A 76 -14.06 -10.20 10.63
N PRO A 77 -13.67 -9.07 10.03
CA PRO A 77 -12.30 -8.86 9.54
C PRO A 77 -11.27 -8.83 10.67
N MET A 78 -10.02 -9.16 10.33
CA MET A 78 -8.90 -9.20 11.28
C MET A 78 -8.68 -7.85 11.96
N TYR A 79 -8.71 -6.77 11.18
CA TYR A 79 -8.68 -5.39 11.67
C TYR A 79 -10.00 -4.71 11.31
N MET A 80 -10.75 -4.21 12.30
CA MET A 80 -12.15 -3.85 12.09
C MET A 80 -12.32 -2.39 11.69
N HIS A 81 -13.06 -2.15 10.61
CA HIS A 81 -13.69 -0.85 10.39
C HIS A 81 -14.64 -0.52 11.55
N ASN A 82 -14.78 0.76 11.92
CA ASN A 82 -15.55 1.23 13.09
C ASN A 82 -16.97 0.63 13.19
N THR A 83 -17.64 0.39 12.06
CA THR A 83 -18.98 -0.20 11.93
C THR A 83 -19.06 -1.63 12.48
N TYR A 84 -18.00 -2.44 12.36
CA TYR A 84 -17.95 -3.77 12.98
C TYR A 84 -17.76 -3.65 14.50
N VAL A 85 -16.96 -2.68 14.97
CA VAL A 85 -16.78 -2.43 16.42
C VAL A 85 -18.10 -1.98 17.06
N GLN A 86 -18.84 -1.07 16.42
CA GLN A 86 -20.18 -0.67 16.89
C GLN A 86 -21.13 -1.87 16.95
N LYS A 87 -21.25 -2.66 15.86
CA LYS A 87 -22.08 -3.88 15.85
C LYS A 87 -21.72 -4.87 16.96
N TYR A 88 -20.43 -5.04 17.26
CA TYR A 88 -19.98 -5.89 18.35
C TYR A 88 -20.39 -5.35 19.73
N LEU A 89 -20.33 -4.03 19.95
CA LEU A 89 -20.80 -3.40 21.19
C LEU A 89 -22.33 -3.52 21.35
N ASP A 90 -23.08 -3.43 20.25
CA ASP A 90 -24.52 -3.69 20.23
C ASP A 90 -24.84 -5.14 20.58
N LEU A 91 -24.17 -6.12 19.95
CA LEU A 91 -24.29 -7.55 20.26
C LEU A 91 -23.94 -7.87 21.73
N TYR A 92 -22.90 -7.23 22.30
CA TYR A 92 -22.55 -7.37 23.72
C TYR A 92 -23.66 -6.80 24.63
N ALA A 93 -24.16 -5.61 24.30
CA ALA A 93 -25.19 -4.93 25.08
C ALA A 93 -26.55 -5.65 25.02
N GLU A 94 -26.86 -6.32 23.91
CA GLU A 94 -28.00 -7.23 23.77
C GLU A 94 -27.77 -8.51 24.57
N LYS A 95 -26.64 -9.22 24.34
CA LYS A 95 -26.32 -10.51 24.96
C LYS A 95 -26.39 -10.51 26.49
N PHE A 96 -25.97 -9.41 27.11
CA PHE A 96 -26.02 -9.22 28.57
C PHE A 96 -27.15 -8.29 29.02
N SER A 97 -28.08 -7.91 28.13
CA SER A 97 -29.24 -7.05 28.40
C SER A 97 -28.89 -5.72 29.12
N LEU A 98 -27.75 -5.12 28.76
CA LEU A 98 -27.17 -3.96 29.43
C LEU A 98 -27.96 -2.68 29.21
N ARG A 99 -28.63 -2.54 28.05
CA ARG A 99 -29.34 -1.32 27.63
C ARG A 99 -30.41 -0.84 28.63
N LYS A 100 -31.01 -1.75 29.42
CA LYS A 100 -32.03 -1.41 30.44
C LYS A 100 -31.49 -0.61 31.63
N TYR A 101 -30.16 -0.60 31.84
CA TYR A 101 -29.51 0.16 32.91
C TYR A 101 -29.05 1.56 32.45
N ILE A 102 -29.30 1.96 31.20
CA ILE A 102 -28.73 3.18 30.59
C ILE A 102 -29.79 4.26 30.41
N GLN A 103 -29.54 5.43 31.01
CA GLN A 103 -30.33 6.64 30.86
C GLN A 103 -29.70 7.52 29.77
N PHE A 104 -30.23 7.39 28.55
CA PHE A 104 -29.79 8.14 27.37
C PHE A 104 -30.28 9.59 27.38
N LYS A 105 -29.52 10.47 26.71
CA LYS A 105 -29.68 11.93 26.73
C LYS A 105 -29.62 12.53 28.15
N THR A 106 -28.79 11.98 29.03
CA THR A 106 -28.55 12.49 30.39
C THR A 106 -27.12 12.99 30.55
N GLU A 107 -26.97 14.23 31.02
CA GLU A 107 -25.68 14.90 31.21
C GLU A 107 -25.37 15.05 32.70
N ILE A 108 -24.14 14.74 33.11
CA ILE A 108 -23.71 14.92 34.50
C ILE A 108 -23.12 16.32 34.66
N LEU A 109 -23.67 17.08 35.61
CA LEU A 109 -23.24 18.45 35.93
C LEU A 109 -22.21 18.44 37.06
N SER A 110 -22.42 17.65 38.11
CA SER A 110 -21.45 17.46 39.19
C SER A 110 -21.59 16.10 39.89
N VAL A 111 -20.49 15.67 40.51
CA VAL A 111 -20.34 14.46 41.33
C VAL A 111 -19.56 14.88 42.58
N MET A 112 -20.24 14.92 43.72
CA MET A 112 -19.73 15.49 44.96
C MET A 112 -19.76 14.46 46.09
N LYS A 113 -18.82 14.55 47.03
CA LYS A 113 -18.91 13.81 48.30
C LYS A 113 -20.18 14.25 49.03
N LYS A 114 -20.91 13.31 49.64
CA LYS A 114 -21.99 13.62 50.59
C LYS A 114 -21.38 14.10 51.92
N ASP A 115 -22.09 14.94 52.68
CA ASP A 115 -21.60 15.55 53.93
C ASP A 115 -21.01 14.56 54.95
N ASN A 116 -21.50 13.31 54.95
CA ASN A 116 -21.00 12.22 55.80
C ASN A 116 -20.22 11.13 55.01
N PHE A 117 -19.41 11.53 54.02
CA PHE A 117 -18.63 10.63 53.17
C PHE A 117 -17.67 9.72 53.95
N GLU A 118 -17.00 10.24 54.98
CA GLU A 118 -16.06 9.47 55.82
C GLU A 118 -16.72 8.28 56.53
N LEU A 119 -18.04 8.34 56.74
CA LEU A 119 -18.84 7.25 57.29
C LEU A 119 -19.45 6.38 56.19
N THR A 120 -20.02 7.00 55.15
CA THR A 120 -20.91 6.34 54.19
C THR A 120 -20.29 5.96 52.84
N GLY A 121 -19.24 6.67 52.41
CA GLY A 121 -18.69 6.58 51.05
C GLY A 121 -19.63 7.05 49.93
N GLN A 122 -20.76 7.70 50.27
CA GLN A 122 -21.83 8.04 49.33
C GLN A 122 -21.58 9.35 48.55
N TRP A 123 -22.03 9.35 47.31
CA TRP A 123 -21.88 10.45 46.34
C TRP A 123 -23.24 11.09 46.03
N VAL A 124 -23.25 12.42 45.90
CA VAL A 124 -24.37 13.18 45.35
C VAL A 124 -24.05 13.50 43.89
N ILE A 125 -24.92 13.08 42.96
CA ILE A 125 -24.73 13.28 41.52
C ILE A 125 -25.84 14.18 40.99
N LYS A 126 -25.44 15.34 40.46
CA LYS A 126 -26.33 16.31 39.82
C LYS A 126 -26.38 16.03 38.33
N LEU A 127 -27.56 15.70 37.82
CA LEU A 127 -27.80 15.22 36.46
C LEU A 127 -28.89 16.02 35.75
N LYS A 128 -28.73 16.24 34.45
CA LYS A 128 -29.62 17.01 33.59
C LYS A 128 -30.17 16.14 32.47
N ASP A 129 -31.49 16.04 32.37
CA ASP A 129 -32.16 15.40 31.24
C ASP A 129 -32.18 16.35 30.03
N LYS A 130 -31.44 16.02 28.97
CA LYS A 130 -31.35 16.82 27.73
C LYS A 130 -32.62 16.75 26.86
N LYS A 131 -33.67 16.02 27.27
CA LYS A 131 -35.00 16.05 26.63
C LYS A 131 -35.94 17.07 27.29
N THR A 132 -35.85 17.26 28.61
CA THR A 132 -36.79 18.08 29.39
C THR A 132 -36.14 19.28 30.08
N ASP A 133 -34.82 19.44 29.92
CA ASP A 133 -33.92 20.38 30.61
C ASP A 133 -33.87 20.26 32.14
N LYS A 134 -34.67 19.36 32.73
CA LYS A 134 -34.81 19.18 34.18
C LYS A 134 -33.52 18.67 34.81
N VAL A 135 -33.09 19.36 35.86
CA VAL A 135 -31.98 18.96 36.73
C VAL A 135 -32.52 18.19 37.93
N LYS A 136 -31.82 17.13 38.35
CA LYS A 136 -32.11 16.34 39.55
C LYS A 136 -30.80 16.01 40.28
N GLU A 137 -30.92 15.64 41.55
CA GLU A 137 -29.80 15.14 42.36
C GLU A 137 -30.15 13.76 42.91
N ASN A 138 -29.28 12.79 42.65
CA ASN A 138 -29.44 11.40 43.05
C ASN A 138 -28.25 10.97 43.94
N ILE A 139 -28.53 10.19 44.99
CA ILE A 139 -27.50 9.60 45.84
C ILE A 139 -27.08 8.23 45.30
N PHE A 140 -25.78 7.96 45.29
CA PHE A 140 -25.16 6.69 44.91
C PHE A 140 -24.14 6.24 45.96
N ASP A 141 -23.94 4.93 46.10
CA ASP A 141 -22.97 4.37 47.04
C ASP A 141 -21.55 4.30 46.45
N ALA A 142 -21.43 4.25 45.12
CA ALA A 142 -20.16 4.27 44.41
C ALA A 142 -20.31 4.82 42.98
N VAL A 143 -19.18 5.20 42.36
CA VAL A 143 -19.14 5.83 41.03
C VAL A 143 -18.04 5.21 40.16
N LEU A 144 -18.36 4.94 38.90
CA LEU A 144 -17.44 4.59 37.83
C LEU A 144 -17.46 5.68 36.76
N VAL A 145 -16.30 6.33 36.56
CA VAL A 145 -16.13 7.37 35.54
C VAL A 145 -15.58 6.71 34.28
N CYS A 146 -16.42 6.61 33.25
CA CYS A 146 -16.16 5.83 32.04
C CYS A 146 -16.05 6.68 30.77
N THR A 147 -15.97 8.01 30.89
CA THR A 147 -15.99 8.99 29.79
C THR A 147 -14.79 8.91 28.83
N GLY A 148 -13.68 8.30 29.24
CA GLY A 148 -12.44 8.26 28.46
C GLY A 148 -11.70 9.60 28.44
N ARG A 149 -10.80 9.78 27.45
CA ARG A 149 -9.79 10.86 27.42
C ARG A 149 -9.59 11.57 26.07
N ASN A 150 -10.43 11.27 25.07
CA ASN A 150 -10.26 11.73 23.68
C ASN A 150 -11.27 12.84 23.29
N SER A 151 -11.72 13.66 24.25
CA SER A 151 -12.80 14.64 24.07
C SER A 151 -12.31 16.09 24.02
N GLU A 152 -11.35 16.48 24.86
CA GLU A 152 -10.85 17.86 24.91
C GLU A 152 -9.63 18.01 24.00
N LYS A 153 -9.69 18.97 23.07
CA LYS A 153 -8.63 19.24 22.09
C LYS A 153 -7.38 19.77 22.79
N TYR A 154 -6.19 19.25 22.47
CA TYR A 154 -4.93 19.88 22.89
C TYR A 154 -4.33 20.67 21.72
N VAL A 155 -4.46 21.99 21.78
CA VAL A 155 -3.91 22.94 20.80
C VAL A 155 -2.66 23.61 21.41
N PRO A 156 -1.44 23.29 20.93
CA PRO A 156 -0.23 24.01 21.32
C PRO A 156 -0.24 25.45 20.82
N ASN A 157 0.41 26.36 21.55
CA ASN A 157 0.72 27.69 21.03
C ASN A 157 1.85 27.56 19.98
N PHE A 158 1.55 27.92 18.73
CA PHE A 158 2.54 27.98 17.64
C PHE A 158 2.78 29.43 17.23
N PRO A 159 4.05 29.88 17.13
CA PRO A 159 4.37 31.23 16.66
C PRO A 159 3.73 31.54 15.31
N GLY A 160 3.10 32.72 15.20
CA GLY A 160 2.47 33.21 13.96
C GLY A 160 1.12 32.58 13.59
N LEU A 161 0.62 31.55 14.31
CA LEU A 161 -0.61 30.84 13.93
C LEU A 161 -1.85 31.75 13.90
N SER A 162 -1.88 32.81 14.71
CA SER A 162 -2.91 33.86 14.68
C SER A 162 -2.98 34.65 13.37
N ASN A 163 -1.92 34.60 12.56
CA ASN A 163 -1.76 35.39 11.34
C ASN A 163 -1.97 34.53 10.08
N PHE A 164 -2.08 33.21 10.23
CA PHE A 164 -2.31 32.26 9.14
C PHE A 164 -3.75 32.40 8.61
N LYS A 165 -3.88 32.63 7.30
CA LYS A 165 -5.14 32.92 6.61
C LYS A 165 -5.89 31.67 6.13
N GLY A 166 -5.24 30.51 6.15
CA GLY A 166 -5.84 29.23 5.81
C GLY A 166 -6.68 28.63 6.95
N GLU A 167 -7.38 27.55 6.64
CA GLU A 167 -8.26 26.83 7.54
C GLU A 167 -7.45 26.08 8.63
N VAL A 168 -7.86 26.13 9.90
CA VAL A 168 -7.18 25.41 11.01
C VAL A 168 -8.17 24.48 11.71
N VAL A 169 -7.92 23.18 11.63
CA VAL A 169 -8.83 22.11 12.08
C VAL A 169 -8.11 21.20 13.08
N HIS A 170 -8.73 20.84 14.20
CA HIS A 170 -8.16 19.81 15.08
C HIS A 170 -8.58 18.41 14.63
N SER A 171 -7.77 17.38 14.88
CA SER A 171 -8.11 15.99 14.53
C SER A 171 -9.36 15.44 15.27
N HIS A 172 -9.87 16.18 16.26
CA HIS A 172 -11.18 15.95 16.89
C HIS A 172 -12.36 16.28 15.97
N ASP A 173 -12.17 17.24 15.04
CA ASP A 173 -13.24 17.84 14.24
C ASP A 173 -13.27 17.27 12.81
N TYR A 174 -12.12 16.80 12.32
CA TYR A 174 -12.01 16.06 11.07
C TYR A 174 -12.86 14.77 11.10
N ARG A 175 -13.59 14.48 10.01
CA ARG A 175 -14.49 13.30 9.91
C ARG A 175 -14.29 12.45 8.65
N LYS A 176 -13.97 13.08 7.52
CA LYS A 176 -13.92 12.49 6.18
C LYS A 176 -13.09 13.40 5.26
N PRO A 177 -12.53 12.87 4.16
CA PRO A 177 -11.64 13.63 3.27
C PRO A 177 -12.39 14.59 2.32
N THR A 178 -13.71 14.43 2.17
CA THR A 178 -14.55 15.30 1.34
C THR A 178 -14.49 16.75 1.83
N GLY A 179 -14.22 17.71 0.93
CA GLY A 179 -13.99 19.13 1.24
C GLY A 179 -12.50 19.53 1.29
N TYR A 180 -11.60 18.61 0.93
CA TYR A 180 -10.15 18.84 0.84
C TYR A 180 -9.61 18.65 -0.59
N GLU A 181 -10.48 18.42 -1.57
CA GLU A 181 -10.13 18.24 -2.97
C GLU A 181 -9.33 19.43 -3.50
N GLY A 182 -8.16 19.16 -4.09
CA GLY A 182 -7.28 20.20 -4.65
C GLY A 182 -6.54 21.08 -3.63
N LYS A 183 -6.93 21.09 -2.35
CA LYS A 183 -6.24 21.84 -1.29
C LYS A 183 -4.82 21.29 -1.02
N ARG A 184 -3.89 22.16 -0.60
CA ARG A 184 -2.58 21.84 -0.01
C ARG A 184 -2.72 21.78 1.51
N VAL A 185 -2.43 20.62 2.13
CA VAL A 185 -2.74 20.37 3.54
C VAL A 185 -1.49 20.04 4.37
N LEU A 186 -1.34 20.67 5.53
CA LEU A 186 -0.30 20.34 6.51
C LEU A 186 -0.90 19.64 7.74
N VAL A 187 -0.55 18.37 7.96
CA VAL A 187 -0.88 17.64 9.18
C VAL A 187 0.25 17.78 10.20
N ILE A 188 -0.05 18.30 11.39
CA ILE A 188 0.94 18.54 12.45
C ILE A 188 0.79 17.49 13.55
N GLY A 189 1.77 16.57 13.63
CA GLY A 189 1.83 15.53 14.66
C GLY A 189 1.63 14.11 14.11
N ILE A 190 2.70 13.31 14.14
CA ILE A 190 2.71 11.93 13.65
C ILE A 190 2.32 10.90 14.72
N GLY A 191 1.09 11.04 15.26
CA GLY A 191 0.41 9.99 16.02
C GLY A 191 -0.46 9.11 15.09
N ASN A 192 -1.10 8.04 15.60
CA ASN A 192 -1.96 7.17 14.78
C ASN A 192 -3.02 7.97 14.00
N THR A 193 -3.79 8.82 14.67
CA THR A 193 -4.83 9.65 14.02
C THR A 193 -4.25 10.61 12.98
N GLY A 194 -3.15 11.31 13.27
CA GLY A 194 -2.51 12.19 12.29
C GLY A 194 -1.93 11.43 11.09
N SER A 195 -1.48 10.20 11.31
CA SER A 195 -0.96 9.30 10.27
C SER A 195 -2.09 8.77 9.38
N GLU A 196 -3.24 8.42 9.97
CA GLU A 196 -4.44 8.01 9.26
C GLU A 196 -5.02 9.18 8.43
N ILE A 197 -5.15 10.37 9.00
CA ILE A 197 -5.59 11.59 8.28
C ILE A 197 -4.64 11.93 7.12
N ALA A 198 -3.33 11.92 7.35
CA ALA A 198 -2.35 12.25 6.31
C ALA A 198 -2.39 11.26 5.13
N VAL A 199 -2.60 9.97 5.40
CA VAL A 199 -2.79 8.94 4.36
C VAL A 199 -4.12 9.12 3.63
N GLU A 200 -5.22 9.39 4.35
CA GLU A 200 -6.54 9.56 3.75
C GLU A 200 -6.60 10.79 2.84
N LEU A 201 -6.12 11.94 3.33
CA LEU A 201 -6.04 13.17 2.55
C LEU A 201 -5.11 13.08 1.34
N SER A 202 -4.05 12.26 1.40
CA SER A 202 -3.12 12.04 0.27
C SER A 202 -3.73 11.32 -0.94
N ALA A 203 -5.05 11.09 -0.93
CA ALA A 203 -5.82 10.59 -2.08
C ALA A 203 -6.77 11.64 -2.70
N VAL A 204 -6.99 12.80 -2.07
CA VAL A 204 -7.90 13.86 -2.58
C VAL A 204 -7.27 15.26 -2.65
N ALA A 205 -6.37 15.57 -1.72
CA ALA A 205 -5.65 16.83 -1.66
C ALA A 205 -4.60 16.91 -2.79
N SER A 206 -4.28 18.11 -3.27
CA SER A 206 -3.27 18.28 -4.33
C SER A 206 -1.85 17.98 -3.84
N GLN A 207 -1.59 18.19 -2.56
CA GLN A 207 -0.37 17.78 -1.85
C GLN A 207 -0.64 17.73 -0.34
N VAL A 208 -0.23 16.65 0.33
CA VAL A 208 -0.22 16.59 1.79
C VAL A 208 1.22 16.65 2.33
N PHE A 209 1.39 17.34 3.45
CA PHE A 209 2.60 17.39 4.25
C PHE A 209 2.33 16.83 5.65
N ILE A 210 3.28 16.11 6.24
CA ILE A 210 3.22 15.68 7.64
C ILE A 210 4.46 16.17 8.41
N SER A 211 4.23 17.04 9.40
CA SER A 211 5.27 17.62 10.25
C SER A 211 5.60 16.69 11.43
N THR A 212 6.89 16.41 11.60
CA THR A 212 7.42 15.75 12.80
C THR A 212 8.81 16.27 13.20
N GLY A 213 8.88 16.94 14.35
CA GLY A 213 10.14 17.42 14.92
C GLY A 213 11.03 16.33 15.55
N ARG A 214 10.55 15.07 15.64
CA ARG A 214 11.31 13.98 16.31
C ARG A 214 11.40 12.67 15.53
N GLY A 215 10.70 12.52 14.40
CA GLY A 215 10.51 11.24 13.71
C GLY A 215 9.50 10.34 14.45
N THR A 216 9.32 9.10 13.97
CA THR A 216 8.61 8.03 14.69
C THR A 216 8.97 6.65 14.12
N TRP A 217 8.75 5.60 14.90
CA TRP A 217 8.78 4.22 14.39
C TRP A 217 7.40 3.82 13.87
N VAL A 218 7.34 3.35 12.63
CA VAL A 218 6.15 2.89 11.93
C VAL A 218 6.12 1.37 11.92
N PHE A 219 4.99 0.81 12.31
CA PHE A 219 4.72 -0.62 12.33
C PHE A 219 3.47 -0.87 11.48
N SER A 220 3.51 -1.85 10.57
CA SER A 220 2.31 -2.29 9.86
C SER A 220 1.43 -3.14 10.80
N ARG A 221 0.11 -3.11 10.58
CA ARG A 221 -0.86 -4.03 11.18
C ARG A 221 -0.52 -5.48 10.86
N ILE A 222 -0.06 -5.75 9.64
CA ILE A 222 0.20 -7.08 9.11
C ILE A 222 1.71 -7.38 9.22
N THR A 223 2.05 -8.55 9.76
CA THR A 223 3.41 -9.10 9.81
C THR A 223 3.59 -10.21 8.76
N ASP A 224 4.66 -10.99 8.88
CA ASP A 224 5.08 -11.93 7.85
C ASP A 224 4.06 -13.08 7.74
N TYR A 225 3.90 -13.61 6.54
CA TYR A 225 2.83 -14.55 6.17
C TYR A 225 1.41 -14.01 6.35
N GLY A 226 1.24 -12.69 6.47
CA GLY A 226 -0.08 -12.06 6.57
C GLY A 226 -0.68 -12.04 7.97
N MET A 227 0.11 -12.34 9.02
CA MET A 227 -0.36 -12.51 10.40
C MET A 227 -0.46 -11.19 11.18
N PRO A 228 -1.47 -10.99 12.06
CA PRO A 228 -1.64 -9.75 12.83
C PRO A 228 -0.49 -9.48 13.81
N ILE A 229 0.01 -8.23 13.84
CA ILE A 229 1.23 -7.85 14.56
C ILE A 229 1.14 -7.98 16.08
N ASP A 230 -0.04 -7.73 16.63
CA ASP A 230 -0.30 -7.83 18.06
C ASP A 230 -0.41 -9.29 18.51
N MET A 231 -0.96 -10.20 17.69
CA MET A 231 -0.92 -11.64 18.00
C MET A 231 0.49 -12.25 17.86
N THR A 232 1.34 -11.72 16.97
CA THR A 232 2.73 -12.21 16.85
C THR A 232 3.66 -11.63 17.92
N SER A 233 3.41 -10.41 18.42
CA SER A 233 4.29 -9.72 19.38
C SER A 233 3.85 -9.82 20.85
N LEU A 234 2.55 -9.80 21.17
CA LEU A 234 2.04 -9.84 22.55
C LEU A 234 1.97 -11.28 23.09
N LYS A 235 3.13 -11.93 23.19
CA LYS A 235 3.31 -13.31 23.67
C LYS A 235 4.00 -13.35 25.04
N ARG A 236 3.62 -14.28 25.92
CA ARG A 236 4.23 -14.40 27.27
C ARG A 236 5.70 -14.80 27.22
N ILE A 237 6.10 -15.66 26.28
CA ILE A 237 7.51 -15.96 26.01
C ILE A 237 8.32 -14.70 25.64
N MET A 238 7.78 -13.82 24.78
CA MET A 238 8.44 -12.57 24.39
C MET A 238 8.61 -11.62 25.59
N MET A 239 7.64 -11.58 26.51
CA MET A 239 7.75 -10.85 27.77
C MET A 239 8.85 -11.40 28.71
N LYS A 240 9.05 -12.73 28.78
CA LYS A 240 10.18 -13.29 29.55
C LYS A 240 11.52 -13.01 28.87
N LEU A 241 11.61 -13.13 27.55
CA LEU A 241 12.82 -12.79 26.79
C LEU A 241 13.20 -11.30 26.99
N LYS A 242 12.21 -10.39 27.05
CA LYS A 242 12.38 -8.97 27.44
C LYS A 242 13.01 -8.74 28.83
N LYS A 243 13.05 -9.74 29.71
CA LYS A 243 13.63 -9.66 31.07
C LYS A 243 14.96 -10.41 31.24
N ILE A 244 15.30 -11.28 30.29
CA ILE A 244 16.50 -12.12 30.32
C ILE A 244 17.58 -11.59 29.36
N LEU A 245 17.19 -11.15 28.16
CA LEU A 245 18.13 -10.66 27.15
C LEU A 245 18.44 -9.16 27.36
N PRO A 246 19.67 -8.70 27.05
CA PRO A 246 20.02 -7.28 27.10
C PRO A 246 19.07 -6.43 26.24
N GLN A 247 18.57 -5.32 26.78
CA GLN A 247 17.59 -4.47 26.11
C GLN A 247 18.05 -4.03 24.71
N SER A 248 19.34 -3.69 24.56
CA SER A 248 19.97 -3.30 23.29
C SER A 248 19.93 -4.39 22.22
N LEU A 249 20.06 -5.67 22.60
CA LEU A 249 19.97 -6.80 21.66
C LEU A 249 18.55 -6.92 21.11
N ILE A 250 17.54 -6.80 21.97
CA ILE A 250 16.12 -6.86 21.57
C ILE A 250 15.77 -5.65 20.70
N GLU A 251 16.18 -4.45 21.09
CA GLU A 251 15.96 -3.23 20.32
C GLU A 251 16.59 -3.33 18.94
N ASN A 252 17.84 -3.82 18.83
CA ASN A 252 18.51 -4.06 17.54
C ASN A 252 17.79 -5.11 16.67
N LEU A 253 17.29 -6.21 17.26
CA LEU A 253 16.53 -7.23 16.53
C LEU A 253 15.18 -6.70 16.02
N VAL A 254 14.47 -5.91 16.82
CA VAL A 254 13.21 -5.27 16.43
C VAL A 254 13.46 -4.21 15.34
N VAL A 255 14.46 -3.33 15.52
CA VAL A 255 14.84 -2.34 14.50
C VAL A 255 15.24 -3.00 13.18
N LYS A 256 16.02 -4.10 13.23
CA LYS A 256 16.33 -4.89 12.03
C LYS A 256 15.07 -5.44 11.38
N LYS A 257 14.10 -5.94 12.15
CA LYS A 257 12.86 -6.51 11.59
C LYS A 257 11.95 -5.46 10.96
N ILE A 258 11.76 -4.29 11.58
CA ILE A 258 10.91 -3.24 11.00
C ILE A 258 11.60 -2.58 9.79
N ASN A 259 12.91 -2.32 9.84
CA ASN A 259 13.63 -1.78 8.68
C ASN A 259 13.76 -2.77 7.52
N ALA A 260 13.69 -4.09 7.76
CA ALA A 260 13.68 -5.09 6.69
C ALA A 260 12.48 -4.98 5.73
N ARG A 261 11.36 -4.38 6.16
CA ARG A 261 10.24 -4.02 5.28
C ARG A 261 10.38 -2.61 4.70
N PHE A 262 10.90 -1.68 5.49
CA PHE A 262 10.90 -0.26 5.19
C PHE A 262 11.97 0.46 5.99
N ASP A 263 13.06 0.90 5.35
CA ASP A 263 14.13 1.60 6.07
C ASP A 263 13.70 3.01 6.50
N HIS A 264 13.61 3.21 7.82
CA HIS A 264 13.14 4.45 8.40
C HIS A 264 14.07 5.65 8.13
N THR A 265 15.37 5.44 7.92
CA THR A 265 16.31 6.51 7.55
C THR A 265 16.01 7.01 6.14
N THR A 266 15.96 6.10 5.17
CA THR A 266 15.77 6.38 3.74
C THR A 266 14.51 7.24 3.48
N TYR A 267 13.46 7.03 4.27
CA TYR A 267 12.18 7.73 4.18
C TYR A 267 12.00 8.87 5.21
N CYS A 268 13.10 9.37 5.79
CA CYS A 268 13.12 10.50 6.73
C CYS A 268 12.25 10.37 8.01
N LEU A 269 11.80 9.16 8.35
CA LEU A 269 10.96 8.90 9.52
C LEU A 269 11.76 8.55 10.77
N GLN A 270 13.00 8.05 10.60
CA GLN A 270 13.88 7.59 11.68
C GLN A 270 13.91 8.57 12.85
N PRO A 271 13.44 8.16 14.05
CA PRO A 271 13.45 9.02 15.22
C PRO A 271 14.81 9.06 15.89
N LYS A 272 15.04 10.14 16.65
CA LYS A 272 16.23 10.31 17.51
C LYS A 272 16.19 9.47 18.81
N HIS A 273 15.14 8.68 19.03
CA HIS A 273 14.96 7.84 20.21
C HIS A 273 14.93 6.35 19.87
N ARG A 274 15.30 5.52 20.84
CA ARG A 274 15.25 4.04 20.75
C ARG A 274 13.83 3.55 20.44
N VAL A 275 13.71 2.35 19.89
CA VAL A 275 12.38 1.73 19.67
C VAL A 275 11.70 1.50 21.02
N PHE A 276 10.38 1.71 21.06
CA PHE A 276 9.54 1.73 22.28
C PHE A 276 9.84 2.81 23.33
N ALA A 277 10.93 3.60 23.23
CA ALA A 277 11.15 4.78 24.10
C ALA A 277 10.14 5.92 23.86
N HIS A 278 9.36 5.82 22.78
CA HIS A 278 8.09 6.49 22.53
C HIS A 278 7.17 5.43 21.91
N SER A 279 5.85 5.59 22.02
CA SER A 279 4.88 4.71 21.37
C SER A 279 5.11 4.73 19.84
N PRO A 280 5.28 3.58 19.16
CA PRO A 280 5.28 3.55 17.70
C PRO A 280 3.89 3.91 17.17
N ILE A 281 3.80 4.26 15.88
CA ILE A 281 2.52 4.32 15.17
C ILE A 281 2.21 2.99 14.49
N ILE A 282 0.92 2.69 14.37
CA ILE A 282 0.42 1.61 13.51
C ILE A 282 -0.09 2.26 12.23
N ASN A 283 0.55 1.98 11.10
CA ASN A 283 0.15 2.49 9.78
C ASN A 283 0.80 1.65 8.66
N ASP A 284 0.02 1.36 7.61
CA ASP A 284 0.43 0.47 6.53
C ASP A 284 0.85 1.21 5.24
N GLU A 285 0.52 2.51 5.13
CA GLU A 285 0.53 3.23 3.85
C GLU A 285 1.44 4.46 3.79
N ILE A 286 1.84 5.04 4.94
CA ILE A 286 2.83 6.13 4.98
C ILE A 286 4.06 5.86 4.10
N PRO A 287 4.67 4.65 4.10
CA PRO A 287 5.71 4.26 3.14
C PRO A 287 5.38 4.56 1.67
N ASN A 288 4.21 4.11 1.22
CA ASN A 288 3.75 4.17 -0.17
C ASN A 288 3.39 5.61 -0.56
N ARG A 289 2.85 6.39 0.38
CA ARG A 289 2.49 7.81 0.19
C ARG A 289 3.70 8.73 0.18
N LEU A 290 4.77 8.39 0.92
CA LEU A 290 6.07 9.06 0.79
C LEU A 290 6.78 8.68 -0.52
N ALA A 291 6.81 7.39 -0.91
CA ALA A 291 7.44 6.94 -2.17
C ALA A 291 6.81 7.56 -3.43
N SER A 292 5.49 7.81 -3.39
CA SER A 292 4.74 8.49 -4.46
C SER A 292 4.70 10.01 -4.33
N GLY A 293 5.25 10.58 -3.26
CA GLY A 293 5.28 12.02 -2.98
C GLY A 293 3.92 12.68 -2.77
N THR A 294 2.83 11.90 -2.77
CA THR A 294 1.47 12.36 -2.44
C THR A 294 1.37 12.83 -0.99
N LEU A 295 2.19 12.22 -0.12
CA LEU A 295 2.57 12.71 1.20
C LEU A 295 4.05 13.10 1.20
N ARG A 296 4.40 14.21 1.86
CA ARG A 296 5.78 14.65 2.10
C ARG A 296 6.06 14.82 3.58
N ALA A 297 7.17 14.30 4.08
CA ALA A 297 7.60 14.54 5.45
C ALA A 297 8.21 15.95 5.60
N LYS A 298 8.06 16.56 6.79
CA LYS A 298 8.69 17.84 7.16
C LYS A 298 9.21 17.80 8.60
N ALA A 299 10.13 18.70 8.94
CA ALA A 299 10.54 18.91 10.33
C ALA A 299 9.40 19.48 11.20
N GLY A 300 9.68 19.82 12.46
CA GLY A 300 8.70 20.50 13.31
C GLY A 300 8.40 21.92 12.79
N VAL A 301 7.25 22.45 13.18
CA VAL A 301 6.83 23.81 12.80
C VAL A 301 7.54 24.83 13.68
N LYS A 302 8.28 25.74 13.05
CA LYS A 302 9.06 26.80 13.69
C LYS A 302 8.25 28.09 13.82
N ILE A 303 7.58 28.50 12.73
CA ILE A 303 6.69 29.67 12.69
C ILE A 303 5.74 29.58 11.48
N PHE A 304 4.49 30.00 11.66
CA PHE A 304 3.53 30.21 10.57
C PHE A 304 3.75 31.58 9.91
N THR A 305 3.61 31.61 8.59
CA THR A 305 3.47 32.86 7.80
C THR A 305 1.99 33.05 7.45
N GLU A 306 1.62 34.15 6.78
CA GLU A 306 0.21 34.39 6.43
C GLU A 306 -0.40 33.28 5.57
N ASN A 307 0.37 32.72 4.63
CA ASN A 307 -0.11 31.74 3.64
C ASN A 307 0.63 30.40 3.73
N GLY A 308 1.43 30.14 4.78
CA GLY A 308 2.36 29.01 4.80
C GLY A 308 3.07 28.78 6.12
N VAL A 309 4.12 27.95 6.09
CA VAL A 309 4.87 27.52 7.28
C VAL A 309 6.37 27.44 7.01
N MET A 310 7.16 27.94 7.97
CA MET A 310 8.60 27.67 8.10
C MET A 310 8.83 26.55 9.13
N PHE A 311 9.69 25.60 8.81
CA PHE A 311 10.01 24.45 9.64
C PHE A 311 11.37 24.60 10.37
N ASP A 312 11.65 23.72 11.34
CA ASP A 312 12.88 23.76 12.18
C ASP A 312 14.18 23.65 11.37
N ASP A 313 14.12 23.04 10.17
CA ASP A 313 15.24 22.93 9.23
C ASP A 313 15.40 24.17 8.33
N ASN A 314 14.60 25.20 8.56
CA ASN A 314 14.46 26.43 7.77
C ASN A 314 13.93 26.22 6.34
N THR A 315 13.40 25.03 6.00
CA THR A 315 12.57 24.90 4.82
C THR A 315 11.25 25.65 5.01
N VAL A 316 10.66 26.11 3.90
CA VAL A 316 9.37 26.79 3.86
C VAL A 316 8.44 26.02 2.92
N GLU A 317 7.16 25.93 3.25
CA GLU A 317 6.09 25.61 2.30
C GLU A 317 5.08 26.74 2.31
N GLU A 318 4.89 27.36 1.15
CA GLU A 318 3.89 28.41 0.91
C GLU A 318 2.59 27.82 0.37
N ASN A 319 1.54 28.63 0.33
CA ASN A 319 0.21 28.27 -0.16
C ASN A 319 -0.31 26.99 0.50
N ILE A 320 -0.40 27.00 1.83
CA ILE A 320 -1.06 25.94 2.60
C ILE A 320 -2.49 26.39 2.86
N ASP A 321 -3.47 25.64 2.37
CA ASP A 321 -4.89 25.99 2.46
C ASP A 321 -5.50 25.52 3.79
N VAL A 322 -5.03 24.38 4.33
CA VAL A 322 -5.52 23.80 5.59
C VAL A 322 -4.39 23.27 6.46
N VAL A 323 -4.52 23.47 7.77
CA VAL A 323 -3.65 22.94 8.81
C VAL A 323 -4.46 22.02 9.71
N VAL A 324 -4.13 20.73 9.72
CA VAL A 324 -4.76 19.74 10.61
C VAL A 324 -3.88 19.49 11.83
N LEU A 325 -4.31 19.99 12.98
CA LEU A 325 -3.65 19.79 14.26
C LEU A 325 -3.97 18.38 14.80
N ALA A 326 -3.06 17.44 14.58
CA ALA A 326 -3.09 16.09 15.16
C ALA A 326 -2.30 16.03 16.48
N THR A 327 -2.42 17.09 17.28
CA THR A 327 -1.54 17.41 18.42
C THR A 327 -1.90 16.67 19.71
N GLY A 328 -3.16 16.25 19.89
CA GLY A 328 -3.55 15.28 20.92
C GLY A 328 -4.78 15.72 21.72
N TYR A 329 -4.92 15.17 22.93
CA TYR A 329 -6.07 15.42 23.79
C TYR A 329 -5.63 15.71 25.23
N THR A 330 -6.45 16.52 25.91
CA THR A 330 -6.32 16.89 27.33
C THR A 330 -7.28 16.06 28.17
N PHE A 331 -6.85 15.64 29.37
CA PHE A 331 -7.76 15.06 30.35
C PHE A 331 -8.60 16.15 31.02
N LYS A 332 -9.88 15.90 31.26
CA LYS A 332 -10.78 16.82 31.98
C LYS A 332 -11.97 16.04 32.51
N PHE A 333 -12.26 16.20 33.80
CA PHE A 333 -13.46 15.65 34.44
C PHE A 333 -14.24 16.83 35.05
N PRO A 334 -14.92 17.65 34.23
CA PRO A 334 -15.45 18.95 34.67
C PRO A 334 -16.58 18.85 35.70
N PHE A 335 -17.08 17.63 35.94
CA PHE A 335 -18.08 17.28 36.95
C PHE A 335 -17.48 16.69 38.24
N LEU A 336 -16.18 16.37 38.29
CA LEU A 336 -15.51 15.94 39.53
C LEU A 336 -14.92 17.14 40.26
N ASP A 337 -15.03 17.16 41.59
CA ASP A 337 -14.36 18.15 42.40
C ASP A 337 -12.84 17.93 42.45
N LYS A 338 -12.06 19.02 42.45
CA LYS A 338 -10.59 18.98 42.44
C LYS A 338 -9.97 18.30 43.66
N SER A 339 -10.65 18.30 44.81
CA SER A 339 -10.20 17.60 46.01
C SER A 339 -10.21 16.07 45.87
N VAL A 340 -10.98 15.54 44.90
CA VAL A 340 -11.10 14.11 44.61
C VAL A 340 -10.01 13.67 43.61
N THR A 341 -9.79 14.45 42.56
CA THR A 341 -8.68 14.28 41.62
C THR A 341 -8.43 15.60 40.89
N GLU A 342 -7.15 15.98 40.72
CA GLU A 342 -6.77 17.14 39.92
C GLU A 342 -6.10 16.68 38.61
N VAL A 343 -6.32 17.45 37.54
CA VAL A 343 -5.58 17.30 36.29
C VAL A 343 -4.60 18.47 36.17
N ARG A 344 -3.30 18.16 36.15
CA ARG A 344 -2.21 19.12 35.99
C ARG A 344 -1.43 18.79 34.72
N GLU A 345 -1.15 19.79 33.88
CA GLU A 345 -0.33 19.65 32.66
C GLU A 345 -0.66 18.42 31.78
N ASN A 346 -1.95 18.17 31.50
CA ASN A 346 -2.44 16.98 30.78
C ASN A 346 -2.13 15.62 31.44
N HIS A 347 -1.87 15.58 32.75
CA HIS A 347 -1.76 14.38 33.58
C HIS A 347 -2.90 14.33 34.60
N VAL A 348 -3.53 13.17 34.78
CA VAL A 348 -4.44 12.92 35.90
C VAL A 348 -3.57 12.46 37.07
N ASP A 349 -3.48 13.26 38.12
CA ASP A 349 -2.51 13.01 39.17
C ASP A 349 -2.83 11.76 40.00
N GLU A 350 -1.77 11.01 40.31
CA GLU A 350 -1.69 10.09 41.45
C GLU A 350 -2.74 8.97 41.55
N LEU A 351 -3.36 8.51 40.46
CA LEU A 351 -4.29 7.37 40.50
C LEU A 351 -3.58 6.02 40.74
N TYR A 352 -3.92 5.32 41.83
CA TYR A 352 -3.45 3.97 42.13
C TYR A 352 -3.89 2.99 41.05
N LYS A 353 -2.93 2.24 40.50
CA LYS A 353 -3.06 1.40 39.28
C LYS A 353 -3.76 2.11 38.11
N TYR A 354 -3.74 3.45 38.02
CA TYR A 354 -4.51 4.26 37.05
C TYR A 354 -6.05 4.12 37.14
N ILE A 355 -6.58 3.81 38.34
CA ILE A 355 -8.02 3.62 38.60
C ILE A 355 -8.50 4.46 39.80
N PHE A 356 -7.87 4.31 40.97
CA PHE A 356 -8.41 4.77 42.25
C PHE A 356 -7.66 6.00 42.79
N PRO A 357 -8.33 7.08 43.23
CA PRO A 357 -7.68 8.16 43.97
C PRO A 357 -7.23 7.68 45.37
N PRO A 358 -5.93 7.70 45.71
CA PRO A 358 -5.41 7.06 46.93
C PRO A 358 -5.67 7.87 48.21
N LYS A 359 -6.01 9.15 48.07
CA LYS A 359 -6.31 10.09 49.17
C LYS A 359 -7.80 10.07 49.57
N LEU A 360 -8.60 9.20 48.96
CA LEU A 360 -10.04 9.11 49.20
C LEU A 360 -10.32 8.23 50.43
N GLU A 361 -11.19 8.69 51.32
CA GLU A 361 -11.44 8.11 52.65
C GLU A 361 -12.22 6.79 52.59
N LYS A 362 -12.93 6.56 51.49
CA LYS A 362 -13.62 5.31 51.13
C LYS A 362 -13.37 5.03 49.65
N SER A 363 -12.98 3.82 49.31
CA SER A 363 -12.61 3.41 47.93
C SER A 363 -13.82 3.21 47.00
N THR A 364 -14.78 4.14 46.98
CA THR A 364 -16.06 4.06 46.25
C THR A 364 -16.05 4.82 44.90
N LEU A 365 -14.87 5.20 44.39
CA LEU A 365 -14.72 5.83 43.08
C LEU A 365 -13.61 5.13 42.27
N GLY A 366 -13.92 4.79 41.01
CA GLY A 366 -12.95 4.28 40.04
C GLY A 366 -13.04 5.04 38.71
N ILE A 367 -11.90 5.46 38.18
CA ILE A 367 -11.80 6.18 36.89
C ILE A 367 -11.22 5.23 35.85
N ILE A 368 -12.02 4.89 34.83
CA ILE A 368 -11.72 3.82 33.88
C ILE A 368 -11.17 4.39 32.57
N GLY A 369 -10.05 3.83 32.09
CA GLY A 369 -9.45 4.19 30.81
C GLY A 369 -8.39 5.30 30.83
N CYS A 370 -7.87 5.67 32.01
CA CYS A 370 -6.77 6.63 32.12
C CYS A 370 -5.42 6.14 31.54
N ALA A 371 -5.22 4.82 31.47
CA ALA A 371 -3.96 4.22 31.01
C ALA A 371 -3.80 4.27 29.47
N GLN A 372 -2.60 4.64 29.01
CA GLN A 372 -2.17 4.58 27.61
C GLN A 372 -1.56 3.19 27.35
N VAL A 373 -2.38 2.24 26.90
CA VAL A 373 -1.95 0.85 26.69
C VAL A 373 -1.08 0.70 25.43
N LEU A 374 0.04 -0.01 25.55
CA LEU A 374 0.78 -0.59 24.42
C LEU A 374 0.20 -1.99 24.13
N GLY A 375 -0.93 -2.02 23.41
CA GLY A 375 -1.71 -3.22 23.13
C GLY A 375 -3.21 -2.95 23.15
N ALA A 376 -4.01 -3.99 23.40
CA ALA A 376 -5.47 -3.91 23.37
C ALA A 376 -6.05 -3.12 24.56
N ASN A 377 -6.85 -2.08 24.27
CA ASN A 377 -7.48 -1.26 25.30
C ASN A 377 -8.75 -1.91 25.91
N MET A 378 -9.56 -2.62 25.10
CA MET A 378 -10.85 -3.16 25.54
C MET A 378 -10.74 -4.18 26.71
N PRO A 379 -9.84 -5.18 26.68
CA PRO A 379 -9.62 -6.06 27.82
C PRO A 379 -9.12 -5.35 29.08
N VAL A 380 -8.35 -4.27 28.90
CA VAL A 380 -7.81 -3.49 30.01
C VAL A 380 -8.94 -2.74 30.72
N PHE A 381 -9.86 -2.11 29.99
CA PHE A 381 -11.01 -1.43 30.59
C PHE A 381 -11.92 -2.41 31.35
N GLU A 382 -12.15 -3.61 30.81
CA GLU A 382 -12.84 -4.70 31.50
C GLU A 382 -12.12 -5.11 32.79
N MET A 383 -10.80 -5.32 32.73
CA MET A 383 -10.00 -5.72 33.89
C MET A 383 -9.96 -4.63 34.99
N GLN A 384 -9.95 -3.35 34.61
CA GLN A 384 -10.12 -2.22 35.53
C GLN A 384 -11.52 -2.21 36.17
N CYS A 385 -12.57 -2.53 35.41
CA CYS A 385 -13.94 -2.61 35.93
C CYS A 385 -14.13 -3.79 36.89
N ARG A 386 -13.63 -4.99 36.54
CA ARG A 386 -13.62 -6.18 37.42
C ARG A 386 -12.94 -5.87 38.76
N LEU A 387 -11.81 -5.14 38.76
CA LEU A 387 -11.15 -4.75 40.00
C LEU A 387 -12.01 -3.75 40.80
N SER A 388 -12.57 -2.73 40.13
CA SER A 388 -13.35 -1.68 40.78
C SER A 388 -14.60 -2.22 41.46
N THR A 389 -15.39 -3.06 40.80
CA THR A 389 -16.63 -3.61 41.39
C THR A 389 -16.35 -4.59 42.53
N ARG A 390 -15.21 -5.29 42.51
CA ARG A 390 -14.75 -6.13 43.62
C ARG A 390 -14.25 -5.34 44.82
N VAL A 391 -13.58 -4.21 44.58
CA VAL A 391 -13.20 -3.25 45.66
C VAL A 391 -14.45 -2.65 46.29
N PHE A 392 -15.45 -2.25 45.50
CA PHE A 392 -16.70 -1.69 46.01
C PHE A 392 -17.50 -2.68 46.88
N GLN A 393 -17.46 -3.98 46.56
CA GLN A 393 -18.06 -5.05 47.39
C GLN A 393 -17.16 -5.51 48.56
N GLY A 394 -16.00 -4.89 48.81
CA GLY A 394 -15.04 -5.34 49.83
C GLY A 394 -14.41 -6.72 49.56
N LYS A 395 -14.58 -7.28 48.35
CA LYS A 395 -14.02 -8.57 47.92
C LYS A 395 -12.54 -8.49 47.55
N VAL A 396 -12.00 -7.26 47.42
CA VAL A 396 -10.58 -6.94 47.27
C VAL A 396 -10.30 -5.68 48.09
N ASN A 397 -9.41 -5.75 49.07
CA ASN A 397 -8.97 -4.57 49.81
C ASN A 397 -7.81 -3.88 49.07
N LEU A 398 -7.85 -2.55 48.97
CA LEU A 398 -6.70 -1.77 48.50
C LEU A 398 -5.66 -1.62 49.62
N PRO A 399 -4.36 -1.43 49.30
CA PRO A 399 -3.34 -1.06 50.28
C PRO A 399 -3.63 0.30 50.95
N CYS A 400 -2.86 0.67 51.98
CA CYS A 400 -3.02 2.00 52.57
C CYS A 400 -2.56 3.11 51.61
N CYS A 401 -2.96 4.36 51.87
CA CYS A 401 -2.58 5.50 51.04
C CYS A 401 -1.07 5.59 50.81
N ASN A 402 -0.25 5.34 51.84
CA ASN A 402 1.22 5.37 51.72
C ASN A 402 1.74 4.31 50.73
N ASP A 403 1.25 3.07 50.81
CA ASP A 403 1.64 1.98 49.90
C ASP A 403 1.20 2.25 48.46
N MET A 404 -0.02 2.80 48.29
CA MET A 404 -0.53 3.20 46.98
C MET A 404 0.34 4.30 46.35
N MET A 405 0.70 5.31 47.14
CA MET A 405 1.59 6.41 46.72
C MET A 405 3.02 5.92 46.41
N LEU A 406 3.53 4.91 47.14
CA LEU A 406 4.81 4.27 46.85
C LEU A 406 4.78 3.48 45.53
N ASP A 407 3.71 2.74 45.22
CA ASP A 407 3.52 2.07 43.92
C ASP A 407 3.50 3.08 42.76
N ILE A 408 2.74 4.18 42.91
CA ILE A 408 2.66 5.27 41.93
C ILE A 408 4.05 5.88 41.70
N LYS A 409 4.75 6.28 42.75
CA LYS A 409 6.08 6.90 42.67
C LYS A 409 7.12 5.95 42.04
N SER A 410 7.12 4.68 42.45
CA SER A 410 7.99 3.64 41.88
C SER A 410 7.77 3.49 40.38
N LYS A 411 6.50 3.40 39.94
CA LYS A 411 6.14 3.31 38.52
C LYS A 411 6.52 4.57 37.75
N GLN A 412 6.26 5.76 38.28
CA GLN A 412 6.67 7.02 37.64
C GLN A 412 8.20 7.06 37.42
N GLU A 413 9.02 6.59 38.37
CA GLU A 413 10.48 6.50 38.19
C GLU A 413 10.89 5.46 37.14
N VAL A 414 10.20 4.33 37.02
CA VAL A 414 10.41 3.37 35.92
C VAL A 414 10.04 4.01 34.57
N LEU A 415 8.92 4.73 34.48
CA LEU A 415 8.49 5.41 33.26
C LEU A 415 9.46 6.52 32.84
N LYS A 416 9.95 7.34 33.79
CA LYS A 416 10.96 8.39 33.56
C LYS A 416 12.28 7.84 33.01
N LYS A 417 12.65 6.60 33.35
CA LYS A 417 13.85 5.92 32.84
C LYS A 417 13.61 5.22 31.48
N LYS A 418 12.39 4.76 31.22
CA LYS A 418 12.04 3.97 30.03
C LYS A 418 11.63 4.82 28.81
N TYR A 419 10.92 5.93 29.03
CA TYR A 419 10.32 6.74 27.96
C TYR A 419 10.91 8.14 27.86
N VAL A 420 10.84 8.74 26.68
CA VAL A 420 11.17 10.15 26.44
C VAL A 420 10.21 11.04 27.23
N LYS A 421 10.74 12.09 27.90
CA LYS A 421 9.92 13.07 28.64
C LYS A 421 8.89 13.75 27.71
N LEU A 422 7.62 13.37 27.87
CA LEU A 422 6.41 13.96 27.29
C LEU A 422 5.22 13.63 28.21
N HIS A 423 4.28 14.57 28.38
CA HIS A 423 3.12 14.43 29.28
C HIS A 423 2.37 13.09 29.12
N LYS A 424 2.13 12.64 27.88
CA LYS A 424 1.44 11.37 27.57
C LYS A 424 2.13 10.07 28.02
N HIS A 425 3.43 10.10 28.37
CA HIS A 425 4.16 8.90 28.76
C HIS A 425 4.11 8.59 30.26
N THR A 426 3.60 9.51 31.07
CA THR A 426 3.35 9.35 32.51
C THR A 426 2.29 8.28 32.86
N VAL A 427 1.45 7.90 31.88
CA VAL A 427 0.36 6.91 32.03
C VAL A 427 0.50 5.70 31.10
N THR A 428 1.69 5.47 30.51
CA THR A 428 1.89 4.38 29.52
C THR A 428 2.11 3.02 30.20
N VAL A 429 1.40 1.98 29.74
CA VAL A 429 1.47 0.61 30.30
C VAL A 429 1.74 -0.46 29.23
N GLU A 430 2.52 -1.49 29.57
CA GLU A 430 2.70 -2.69 28.75
C GLU A 430 1.53 -3.66 29.00
N TYR A 431 0.84 -4.08 27.94
CA TYR A 431 -0.42 -4.83 28.03
C TYR A 431 -0.34 -6.08 28.93
N ILE A 432 0.62 -6.99 28.70
CA ILE A 432 0.69 -8.26 29.46
C ILE A 432 1.04 -8.01 30.93
N GLU A 433 1.98 -7.09 31.22
CA GLU A 433 2.44 -6.84 32.59
C GLU A 433 1.34 -6.20 33.44
N TYR A 434 0.61 -5.24 32.88
CA TYR A 434 -0.48 -4.55 33.57
C TYR A 434 -1.73 -5.44 33.70
N MET A 435 -2.04 -6.26 32.68
CA MET A 435 -3.11 -7.25 32.80
C MET A 435 -2.79 -8.33 33.83
N ASP A 436 -1.55 -8.85 33.90
CA ASP A 436 -1.12 -9.78 34.94
C ASP A 436 -1.15 -9.14 36.35
N GLU A 437 -0.78 -7.87 36.48
CA GLU A 437 -0.86 -7.12 37.75
C GLU A 437 -2.30 -6.99 38.25
N LEU A 438 -3.21 -6.48 37.41
CA LEU A 438 -4.62 -6.35 37.77
C LEU A 438 -5.28 -7.73 37.96
N ALA A 439 -4.87 -8.75 37.21
CA ALA A 439 -5.37 -10.11 37.37
C ALA A 439 -4.90 -10.77 38.67
N THR A 440 -3.71 -10.43 39.19
CA THR A 440 -3.27 -10.82 40.54
C THR A 440 -4.20 -10.20 41.60
N LEU A 441 -4.49 -8.90 41.51
CA LEU A 441 -5.42 -8.23 42.45
C LEU A 441 -6.85 -8.76 42.36
N ASN A 442 -7.31 -9.13 41.16
CA ASN A 442 -8.62 -9.76 40.94
C ASN A 442 -8.67 -11.25 41.32
N GLY A 443 -7.55 -11.92 41.59
CA GLY A 443 -7.49 -13.36 41.83
C GLY A 443 -7.78 -14.24 40.59
N CYS A 444 -7.54 -13.74 39.38
CA CYS A 444 -7.82 -14.44 38.10
C CYS A 444 -6.60 -14.53 37.16
N ARG A 445 -5.38 -14.34 37.68
CA ARG A 445 -4.14 -14.47 36.90
C ARG A 445 -3.84 -15.95 36.60
N PRO A 446 -3.62 -16.34 35.33
CA PRO A 446 -3.36 -17.74 34.97
C PRO A 446 -2.22 -18.38 35.77
N ASP A 447 -2.49 -19.52 36.40
CA ASP A 447 -1.45 -20.35 37.01
C ASP A 447 -0.91 -21.34 35.96
N PHE A 448 0.27 -21.04 35.43
CA PHE A 448 0.93 -21.87 34.42
C PHE A 448 1.50 -23.18 34.99
N GLY A 449 1.69 -23.30 36.31
CA GLY A 449 2.12 -24.54 36.95
C GLY A 449 1.00 -25.56 36.93
N SER A 450 -0.14 -25.25 37.57
CA SER A 450 -1.32 -26.10 37.56
C SER A 450 -1.86 -26.34 36.13
N LEU A 451 -1.88 -25.30 35.28
CA LEU A 451 -2.38 -25.42 33.90
C LEU A 451 -1.51 -26.35 33.04
N PHE A 452 -0.18 -26.37 33.23
CA PHE A 452 0.69 -27.26 32.44
C PHE A 452 0.46 -28.74 32.75
N TRP A 453 0.20 -29.09 34.02
CA TRP A 453 -0.07 -30.48 34.41
C TRP A 453 -1.51 -30.93 34.11
N SER A 454 -2.47 -30.00 34.03
CA SER A 454 -3.89 -30.32 33.76
C SER A 454 -4.28 -30.22 32.27
N ASP A 455 -3.70 -29.30 31.51
CA ASP A 455 -3.84 -29.22 30.06
C ASP A 455 -2.56 -28.65 29.41
N PRO A 456 -1.55 -29.51 29.12
CA PRO A 456 -0.30 -29.10 28.49
C PRO A 456 -0.52 -28.34 27.16
N LYS A 457 -1.53 -28.74 26.36
CA LYS A 457 -1.80 -28.11 25.06
C LYS A 457 -2.29 -26.68 25.26
N LEU A 458 -3.21 -26.45 26.19
CA LEU A 458 -3.69 -25.11 26.53
C LEU A 458 -2.58 -24.26 27.17
N ALA A 459 -1.79 -24.81 28.09
CA ALA A 459 -0.67 -24.11 28.72
C ALA A 459 0.37 -23.62 27.70
N LEU A 460 0.79 -24.50 26.78
CA LEU A 460 1.72 -24.14 25.70
C LEU A 460 1.15 -23.07 24.78
N ASN A 461 -0.14 -23.17 24.39
CA ASN A 461 -0.79 -22.15 23.56
C ASN A 461 -0.92 -20.80 24.28
N CYS A 462 -1.25 -20.78 25.57
CA CYS A 462 -1.30 -19.54 26.35
C CYS A 462 0.07 -18.86 26.51
N TYR A 463 1.17 -19.62 26.46
CA TYR A 463 2.52 -19.15 26.77
C TYR A 463 3.36 -18.78 25.53
N PHE A 464 3.30 -19.60 24.48
CA PHE A 464 4.00 -19.41 23.20
C PHE A 464 3.11 -18.80 22.11
N GLY A 465 1.79 -18.85 22.27
CA GLY A 465 0.81 -18.14 21.47
C GLY A 465 0.53 -16.71 21.96
N PRO A 466 -0.47 -16.03 21.38
CA PRO A 466 -0.88 -14.68 21.77
C PRO A 466 -1.49 -14.65 23.18
N CYS A 467 -1.25 -13.55 23.91
CA CYS A 467 -1.80 -13.30 25.25
C CYS A 467 -3.24 -12.78 25.17
N THR A 468 -4.13 -13.58 24.59
CA THR A 468 -5.53 -13.25 24.36
C THR A 468 -6.30 -13.05 25.67
N PRO A 469 -7.33 -12.19 25.68
CA PRO A 469 -7.99 -11.78 26.92
C PRO A 469 -8.68 -12.92 27.67
N TYR A 470 -9.14 -13.95 26.95
CA TYR A 470 -9.78 -15.15 27.52
C TYR A 470 -8.87 -15.91 28.51
N GLN A 471 -7.54 -15.71 28.48
CA GLN A 471 -6.63 -16.31 29.47
C GLN A 471 -7.05 -15.92 30.91
N TYR A 472 -7.47 -14.67 31.12
CA TYR A 472 -7.92 -14.13 32.41
C TYR A 472 -9.36 -14.52 32.79
N ARG A 473 -9.86 -15.60 32.18
CA ARG A 473 -11.15 -16.26 32.45
C ARG A 473 -11.00 -17.79 32.58
N LEU A 474 -9.78 -18.33 32.54
CA LEU A 474 -9.52 -19.76 32.72
C LEU A 474 -9.84 -20.25 34.15
N HIS A 475 -9.60 -19.41 35.15
CA HIS A 475 -9.90 -19.67 36.56
C HIS A 475 -10.22 -18.37 37.30
N GLY A 476 -10.52 -18.47 38.60
CA GLY A 476 -10.75 -17.33 39.48
C GLY A 476 -12.12 -16.66 39.29
N PRO A 477 -12.32 -15.48 39.91
CA PRO A 477 -13.59 -14.76 39.85
C PRO A 477 -14.03 -14.43 38.41
N GLY A 478 -15.23 -14.89 38.05
CA GLY A 478 -15.78 -14.75 36.71
C GLY A 478 -15.16 -15.69 35.66
N LYS A 479 -14.67 -16.88 36.04
CA LYS A 479 -14.31 -17.97 35.09
C LYS A 479 -15.37 -18.14 33.99
N TRP A 480 -14.93 -18.38 32.75
CA TRP A 480 -15.80 -18.65 31.60
C TRP A 480 -15.38 -19.95 30.89
N ASP A 481 -16.27 -20.94 30.83
CA ASP A 481 -15.94 -22.27 30.30
C ASP A 481 -15.59 -22.28 28.80
N GLY A 482 -16.07 -21.28 28.04
CA GLY A 482 -15.69 -21.09 26.64
C GLY A 482 -14.24 -20.65 26.42
N ALA A 483 -13.54 -20.18 27.47
CA ALA A 483 -12.19 -19.62 27.36
C ALA A 483 -11.18 -20.60 26.74
N ARG A 484 -11.23 -21.87 27.15
CA ARG A 484 -10.41 -22.95 26.56
C ARG A 484 -10.60 -23.07 25.06
N LYS A 485 -11.87 -23.08 24.60
CA LYS A 485 -12.20 -23.21 23.18
C LYS A 485 -11.69 -21.99 22.41
N ALA A 486 -11.97 -20.78 22.89
CA ALA A 486 -11.54 -19.53 22.27
C ALA A 486 -10.02 -19.47 22.05
N ILE A 487 -9.23 -19.81 23.08
CA ILE A 487 -7.76 -19.81 23.00
C ILE A 487 -7.25 -20.85 21.98
N LEU A 488 -7.80 -22.08 21.99
CA LEU A 488 -7.33 -23.14 21.10
C LEU A 488 -7.77 -22.93 19.64
N THR A 489 -8.91 -22.29 19.37
CA THR A 489 -9.37 -21.96 18.00
C THR A 489 -8.63 -20.80 17.34
N GLN A 490 -7.82 -20.05 18.10
CA GLN A 490 -7.06 -18.88 17.61
C GLN A 490 -5.57 -19.16 17.42
N SER A 491 -5.17 -20.43 17.49
CA SER A 491 -3.78 -20.85 17.29
C SER A 491 -3.54 -21.25 15.83
N PRO A 492 -2.55 -20.67 15.13
CA PRO A 492 -2.26 -20.99 13.72
C PRO A 492 -1.60 -22.37 13.51
N ALA A 493 -1.58 -23.23 14.54
CA ALA A 493 -1.04 -24.59 14.48
C ALA A 493 -2.10 -25.64 14.07
N ALA A 494 -3.01 -25.27 13.16
CA ALA A 494 -3.98 -26.17 12.54
C ALA A 494 -3.46 -26.56 11.14
N ASP A 495 -3.00 -27.80 11.01
CA ASP A 495 -2.20 -28.29 9.88
C ASP A 495 -3.03 -28.47 8.58
N PRO A 496 -2.71 -27.77 7.48
CA PRO A 496 -3.35 -27.96 6.18
C PRO A 496 -2.73 -29.16 5.44
N ALA A 497 -3.10 -30.37 5.86
CA ALA A 497 -2.53 -31.61 5.34
C ALA A 497 -2.69 -31.73 3.80
N PRO A 498 -1.63 -32.08 3.05
CA PRO A 498 -1.68 -32.18 1.60
C PRO A 498 -2.35 -33.48 1.14
N HIS A 499 -3.33 -33.38 0.23
CA HIS A 499 -3.89 -34.55 -0.45
C HIS A 499 -2.86 -35.17 -1.40
N SER A 500 -2.60 -36.46 -1.23
CA SER A 500 -1.64 -37.23 -2.04
C SER A 500 -2.28 -37.85 -3.27
N LEU A 501 -1.49 -37.98 -4.33
CA LEU A 501 -1.77 -38.83 -5.48
C LEU A 501 -0.59 -39.79 -5.70
N ARG A 502 -0.89 -41.03 -6.09
CA ARG A 502 0.08 -42.13 -6.17
C ARG A 502 0.36 -42.52 -7.62
N SER A 503 1.66 -42.63 -7.92
CA SER A 503 2.31 -43.62 -8.79
C SER A 503 1.45 -44.44 -9.78
N LYS A 504 1.93 -44.51 -11.03
CA LYS A 504 2.24 -45.81 -11.66
C LYS A 504 3.39 -45.67 -12.66
N GLU A 505 4.24 -46.68 -12.71
CA GLU A 505 5.35 -46.85 -13.67
C GLU A 505 4.94 -47.83 -14.79
N GLU A 506 5.69 -47.83 -15.91
CA GLU A 506 5.87 -48.98 -16.82
C GLU A 506 7.17 -48.76 -17.66
N GLU A 507 7.77 -49.83 -18.19
CA GLU A 507 9.23 -49.94 -18.38
C GLU A 507 9.74 -50.38 -19.78
N TYR A 508 10.85 -49.77 -20.24
CA TYR A 508 11.94 -50.32 -21.10
C TYR A 508 11.59 -50.92 -22.50
N PRO A 509 12.56 -51.32 -23.38
CA PRO A 509 14.03 -51.35 -23.26
C PRO A 509 14.83 -50.59 -24.37
N LEU A 510 16.16 -50.76 -24.37
CA LEU A 510 17.15 -50.16 -25.29
C LEU A 510 17.45 -51.03 -26.54
N VAL A 511 18.19 -50.48 -27.51
CA VAL A 511 19.39 -51.11 -28.13
C VAL A 511 20.25 -50.08 -28.89
N PHE A 512 21.54 -50.40 -29.10
CA PHE A 512 22.63 -49.52 -29.55
C PHE A 512 22.84 -49.44 -31.07
N THR A 513 23.60 -48.45 -31.53
CA THR A 513 24.80 -48.68 -32.37
C THR A 513 25.75 -47.48 -32.30
N GLU A 514 27.06 -47.72 -32.49
CA GLU A 514 28.16 -46.75 -32.29
C GLU A 514 28.91 -46.44 -33.61
N ASP A 515 29.81 -45.46 -33.53
CA ASP A 515 30.97 -45.20 -34.39
C ASP A 515 30.82 -45.04 -35.93
N ASN A 516 31.22 -43.86 -36.42
CA ASN A 516 32.66 -43.68 -36.72
C ASN A 516 33.08 -42.20 -36.76
N SER A 517 34.38 -41.97 -36.64
CA SER A 517 35.01 -40.64 -36.46
C SER A 517 35.76 -40.14 -37.70
N ASP A 518 36.29 -38.91 -37.57
CA ASP A 518 37.45 -38.37 -38.29
C ASP A 518 37.40 -38.25 -39.82
N LYS A 519 37.24 -37.00 -40.29
CA LYS A 519 38.44 -36.16 -40.57
C LYS A 519 38.11 -34.69 -40.81
N ALA A 520 39.03 -33.85 -40.33
CA ALA A 520 39.54 -32.59 -40.90
C ALA A 520 38.52 -31.54 -41.46
N LYS A 521 38.62 -30.25 -41.15
CA LYS A 521 39.75 -29.33 -41.42
C LYS A 521 40.19 -29.39 -42.90
N GLU A 522 40.42 -28.28 -43.60
CA GLU A 522 40.79 -26.93 -43.14
C GLU A 522 40.26 -25.87 -44.13
N GLU A 523 40.92 -24.71 -44.22
CA GLU A 523 40.75 -23.65 -45.24
C GLU A 523 39.55 -22.68 -45.09
N ALA A 524 39.88 -21.52 -44.52
CA ALA A 524 39.22 -20.23 -44.72
C ALA A 524 40.31 -19.19 -45.07
N GLN A 525 39.93 -17.95 -45.37
CA GLN A 525 40.78 -16.82 -45.87
C GLN A 525 41.15 -16.91 -47.36
N GLU A 526 41.39 -15.80 -48.09
CA GLU A 526 41.17 -14.36 -47.78
C GLU A 526 40.02 -13.84 -48.71
N GLU A 527 39.90 -12.65 -49.32
CA GLU A 527 40.67 -11.39 -49.38
C GLU A 527 39.70 -10.18 -49.28
N TRP A 528 40.21 -8.97 -49.47
CA TRP A 528 39.53 -7.69 -49.30
C TRP A 528 39.20 -6.99 -50.64
N SER A 529 38.76 -5.74 -50.51
CA SER A 529 38.93 -4.66 -51.51
C SER A 529 37.86 -4.48 -52.60
N ASN A 530 36.99 -3.48 -52.42
CA ASN A 530 37.12 -2.20 -53.15
C ASN A 530 36.14 -1.11 -52.65
N ASN A 531 36.53 0.16 -52.77
CA ASN A 531 35.73 1.34 -52.42
C ASN A 531 35.36 2.14 -53.68
N LEU A 532 34.21 2.82 -53.69
CA LEU A 532 34.12 4.30 -53.66
C LEU A 532 32.67 4.82 -53.73
N ILE A 533 32.51 6.13 -53.53
CA ILE A 533 31.24 6.82 -53.25
C ILE A 533 30.91 7.82 -54.37
N THR A 534 29.63 7.96 -54.71
CA THR A 534 29.08 9.07 -55.51
C THR A 534 28.16 9.93 -54.65
N LEU A 535 28.26 11.27 -54.78
CA LEU A 535 27.47 12.23 -53.99
C LEU A 535 26.21 12.68 -54.75
N GLU A 536 25.08 12.02 -54.50
CA GLU A 536 23.76 12.56 -54.86
C GLU A 536 23.22 13.51 -53.78
N LYS A 537 22.32 14.41 -54.17
CA LYS A 537 21.57 15.24 -53.23
C LYS A 537 20.61 14.35 -52.43
N ILE A 538 20.98 14.01 -51.19
CA ILE A 538 20.13 13.24 -50.28
C ILE A 538 18.85 14.04 -49.99
N ALA A 539 17.72 13.58 -50.52
CA ALA A 539 16.41 14.03 -50.08
C ALA A 539 16.20 13.59 -48.62
N ILE A 540 15.77 14.51 -47.76
CA ILE A 540 15.48 14.21 -46.35
C ILE A 540 14.19 13.38 -46.31
N MET A 541 14.29 12.16 -45.78
CA MET A 541 13.17 11.22 -45.69
C MET A 541 12.14 11.74 -44.67
N LYS A 542 10.89 11.84 -45.11
CA LYS A 542 9.76 12.43 -44.37
C LYS A 542 8.94 11.33 -43.70
N VAL A 543 8.83 11.38 -42.37
CA VAL A 543 8.26 10.31 -41.53
C VAL A 543 6.98 10.77 -40.85
N ALA A 544 5.88 10.04 -41.03
CA ALA A 544 4.65 10.28 -40.27
C ALA A 544 4.70 9.59 -38.90
N VAL A 545 4.25 10.27 -37.85
CA VAL A 545 4.16 9.72 -36.48
C VAL A 545 2.72 9.82 -35.98
N ILE A 546 2.08 8.68 -35.71
CA ILE A 546 0.63 8.64 -35.44
C ILE A 546 0.36 8.61 -33.93
N GLY A 547 -0.04 9.76 -33.38
CA GLY A 547 -0.32 9.99 -31.96
C GLY A 547 0.90 10.49 -31.17
N ALA A 548 0.73 11.55 -30.37
CA ALA A 548 1.76 12.18 -29.54
C ALA A 548 1.79 11.64 -28.10
N GLY A 549 1.50 10.34 -27.94
CA GLY A 549 1.63 9.62 -26.68
C GLY A 549 3.09 9.33 -26.31
N ALA A 550 3.30 8.53 -25.25
CA ALA A 550 4.63 8.15 -24.78
C ALA A 550 5.53 7.51 -25.86
N SER A 551 4.96 6.76 -26.80
CA SER A 551 5.70 6.20 -27.94
C SER A 551 5.94 7.25 -29.04
N GLY A 552 5.01 8.18 -29.25
CA GLY A 552 5.09 9.22 -30.29
C GLY A 552 6.11 10.30 -30.00
N LEU A 553 6.22 10.75 -28.75
CA LEU A 553 7.22 11.75 -28.35
C LEU A 553 8.65 11.24 -28.62
N THR A 554 8.94 9.99 -28.26
CA THR A 554 10.26 9.40 -28.54
C THR A 554 10.44 9.07 -30.03
N ALA A 555 9.38 8.72 -30.77
CA ALA A 555 9.42 8.60 -32.23
C ALA A 555 9.86 9.90 -32.93
N ILE A 556 9.26 11.05 -32.59
CA ILE A 556 9.66 12.37 -33.12
C ILE A 556 11.13 12.65 -32.77
N LYS A 557 11.51 12.44 -31.50
CA LYS A 557 12.88 12.67 -31.01
C LYS A 557 13.89 11.81 -31.76
N CYS A 558 13.61 10.53 -31.97
CA CYS A 558 14.48 9.62 -32.71
C CYS A 558 14.57 9.95 -34.21
N CYS A 559 13.53 10.52 -34.83
CA CYS A 559 13.62 11.05 -36.19
C CYS A 559 14.66 12.17 -36.27
N ILE A 560 14.65 13.09 -35.30
CA ILE A 560 15.63 14.18 -35.21
C ILE A 560 17.05 13.62 -34.95
N ASP A 561 17.21 12.65 -34.03
CA ASP A 561 18.50 12.00 -33.74
C ASP A 561 19.16 11.38 -34.99
N GLU A 562 18.38 10.79 -35.90
CA GLU A 562 18.88 10.11 -37.11
C GLU A 562 18.82 10.98 -38.38
N GLY A 563 18.46 12.26 -38.28
CA GLY A 563 18.50 13.24 -39.38
C GLY A 563 17.31 13.18 -40.35
N LEU A 564 16.11 12.90 -39.85
CA LEU A 564 14.86 12.76 -40.61
C LEU A 564 13.87 13.89 -40.31
N GLU A 565 12.85 14.06 -41.16
CA GLU A 565 11.79 15.06 -40.98
C GLU A 565 10.50 14.40 -40.44
N PRO A 566 10.21 14.46 -39.12
CA PRO A 566 8.96 13.94 -38.58
C PRO A 566 7.79 14.93 -38.77
N VAL A 567 6.61 14.41 -39.11
CA VAL A 567 5.32 15.09 -38.92
C VAL A 567 4.45 14.19 -38.05
N CYS A 568 4.03 14.69 -36.89
CA CYS A 568 3.19 13.95 -35.96
C CYS A 568 1.74 14.45 -36.03
N PHE A 569 0.78 13.53 -36.09
CA PHE A 569 -0.64 13.82 -36.05
C PHE A 569 -1.23 13.33 -34.72
N GLU A 570 -1.78 14.24 -33.93
CA GLU A 570 -2.40 13.94 -32.63
C GLU A 570 -3.88 14.30 -32.67
N ARG A 571 -4.74 13.31 -32.37
CA ARG A 571 -6.21 13.42 -32.47
C ARG A 571 -6.81 14.33 -31.37
N THR A 572 -6.05 14.61 -30.33
CA THR A 572 -6.44 15.49 -29.20
C THR A 572 -5.64 16.80 -29.22
N ASN A 573 -5.89 17.67 -28.24
CA ASN A 573 -5.40 19.05 -28.18
C ASN A 573 -4.07 19.25 -27.42
N ASP A 574 -3.42 18.18 -26.98
CA ASP A 574 -2.18 18.19 -26.18
C ASP A 574 -1.49 16.81 -26.25
N ILE A 575 -0.25 16.69 -25.78
CA ILE A 575 0.57 15.47 -25.80
C ILE A 575 0.24 14.48 -24.66
N GLY A 576 0.95 13.34 -24.63
CA GLY A 576 1.01 12.39 -23.51
C GLY A 576 0.03 11.22 -23.58
N GLY A 577 -1.05 11.35 -24.36
CA GLY A 577 -2.04 10.29 -24.58
C GLY A 577 -2.64 9.79 -23.26
N LEU A 578 -2.57 8.46 -23.03
CA LEU A 578 -3.07 7.76 -21.83
C LEU A 578 -2.75 8.50 -20.51
N TRP A 579 -1.56 9.06 -20.36
CA TRP A 579 -1.11 9.69 -19.11
C TRP A 579 -1.64 11.11 -18.88
N ARG A 580 -2.20 11.76 -19.91
CA ARG A 580 -2.90 13.04 -19.74
C ARG A 580 -4.31 12.79 -19.21
N TYR A 581 -4.42 12.80 -17.89
CA TYR A 581 -5.70 12.69 -17.20
C TYR A 581 -6.70 13.78 -17.65
N THR A 582 -7.92 13.39 -18.01
CA THR A 582 -9.04 14.29 -18.29
C THR A 582 -10.32 13.80 -17.62
N GLU A 583 -11.01 14.67 -16.88
CA GLU A 583 -12.25 14.32 -16.17
C GLU A 583 -13.38 13.87 -17.13
N LYS A 584 -13.42 14.42 -18.35
CA LYS A 584 -14.37 13.98 -19.40
C LYS A 584 -13.99 12.58 -19.92
N VAL A 585 -14.97 11.68 -19.95
CA VAL A 585 -14.91 10.42 -20.70
C VAL A 585 -15.17 10.72 -22.19
N THR A 586 -14.32 10.19 -23.06
CA THR A 586 -14.44 10.29 -24.51
C THR A 586 -14.20 8.90 -25.10
N GLU A 587 -15.14 8.40 -25.91
CA GLU A 587 -15.06 7.02 -26.41
C GLU A 587 -13.84 6.83 -27.33
N GLY A 588 -13.20 5.66 -27.21
CA GLY A 588 -11.96 5.37 -27.94
C GLY A 588 -10.78 6.28 -27.61
N GLN A 589 -10.77 7.04 -26.50
CA GLN A 589 -9.63 7.83 -26.03
C GLN A 589 -9.11 7.27 -24.70
N SER A 590 -7.91 6.67 -24.73
CA SER A 590 -7.23 6.17 -23.54
C SER A 590 -6.98 7.28 -22.51
N CYS A 591 -7.28 7.00 -21.24
CA CYS A 591 -7.10 7.91 -20.12
C CYS A 591 -6.85 7.12 -18.83
N VAL A 592 -5.91 7.57 -18.01
CA VAL A 592 -5.72 7.07 -16.63
C VAL A 592 -6.84 7.53 -15.69
N MET A 593 -6.89 6.93 -14.49
CA MET A 593 -7.74 7.37 -13.39
C MET A 593 -7.06 8.55 -12.67
N LYS A 594 -7.83 9.38 -11.96
CA LYS A 594 -7.34 10.62 -11.34
C LYS A 594 -6.14 10.39 -10.43
N SER A 595 -6.16 9.29 -9.70
CA SER A 595 -5.19 8.86 -8.69
C SER A 595 -4.10 7.91 -9.20
N THR A 596 -4.06 7.56 -10.50
CA THR A 596 -3.14 6.54 -11.01
C THR A 596 -1.67 6.92 -10.76
N ILE A 597 -0.96 6.04 -10.05
CA ILE A 597 0.47 6.07 -9.79
C ILE A 597 1.13 4.93 -10.57
N ILE A 598 2.21 5.23 -11.29
CA ILE A 598 2.92 4.25 -12.10
C ILE A 598 3.47 3.09 -11.27
N ASN A 599 3.56 1.90 -11.87
CA ASN A 599 4.01 0.65 -11.23
C ASN A 599 5.51 0.36 -11.41
N THR A 600 6.22 1.20 -12.17
CA THR A 600 7.68 1.14 -12.40
C THR A 600 8.35 2.40 -11.86
N SER A 601 9.56 2.28 -11.36
CA SER A 601 10.33 3.37 -10.77
C SER A 601 10.83 4.37 -11.81
N LYS A 602 11.03 5.63 -11.42
CA LYS A 602 11.48 6.68 -12.34
C LYS A 602 12.78 6.35 -13.09
N GLU A 603 13.75 5.72 -12.45
CA GLU A 603 15.04 5.40 -13.08
C GLU A 603 14.93 4.22 -14.08
N MET A 604 13.89 3.38 -13.97
CA MET A 604 13.60 2.32 -14.94
C MET A 604 12.65 2.79 -16.06
N MET A 605 11.86 3.84 -15.83
CA MET A 605 10.80 4.32 -16.73
C MET A 605 11.23 5.49 -17.64
N CYS A 606 12.27 6.25 -17.29
CA CYS A 606 12.78 7.34 -18.12
C CYS A 606 13.25 6.90 -19.53
N TYR A 607 13.29 7.84 -20.48
CA TYR A 607 14.02 7.65 -21.74
C TYR A 607 15.53 7.62 -21.49
N SER A 608 16.25 6.83 -22.28
CA SER A 608 17.65 6.44 -22.03
C SER A 608 18.68 7.57 -22.07
N ASP A 609 18.34 8.74 -22.60
CA ASP A 609 19.18 9.95 -22.60
C ASP A 609 18.56 11.15 -21.84
N PHE A 610 17.44 10.96 -21.15
CA PHE A 610 16.76 12.02 -20.39
C PHE A 610 16.24 11.53 -19.02
N PRO A 611 17.10 11.48 -17.98
CA PRO A 611 16.70 11.13 -16.62
C PRO A 611 15.54 11.98 -16.09
N ILE A 612 14.65 11.36 -15.31
CA ILE A 612 13.61 12.08 -14.57
C ILE A 612 14.27 12.93 -13.45
N PRO A 613 13.76 14.15 -13.16
CA PRO A 613 14.33 15.02 -12.13
C PRO A 613 14.52 14.35 -10.75
N ALA A 614 15.56 14.78 -10.03
CA ALA A 614 15.96 14.17 -8.75
C ALA A 614 14.88 14.35 -7.66
N ASP A 615 14.18 15.47 -7.66
CA ASP A 615 13.10 15.84 -6.74
C ASP A 615 11.75 15.13 -7.04
N TYR A 616 11.60 14.50 -8.21
CA TYR A 616 10.37 13.77 -8.56
C TYR A 616 10.27 12.45 -7.76
N PRO A 617 9.04 11.99 -7.42
CA PRO A 617 8.84 10.78 -6.61
C PRO A 617 9.41 9.51 -7.26
N ILE A 618 9.68 8.48 -6.44
CA ILE A 618 10.15 7.16 -6.92
C ILE A 618 9.13 6.56 -7.88
N PHE A 619 7.86 6.56 -7.48
CA PHE A 619 6.72 6.10 -8.27
C PHE A 619 5.82 7.29 -8.56
N MET A 620 5.90 7.81 -9.78
CA MET A 620 5.23 9.04 -10.18
C MET A 620 3.70 8.88 -10.29
N HIS A 621 2.97 9.79 -9.66
CA HIS A 621 1.57 10.06 -10.00
C HIS A 621 1.46 10.56 -11.46
N ASN A 622 0.34 10.30 -12.14
CA ASN A 622 0.14 10.66 -13.55
C ASN A 622 0.50 12.13 -13.89
N THR A 623 0.20 13.08 -12.99
CA THR A 623 0.57 14.50 -13.14
C THR A 623 2.08 14.77 -13.17
N TYR A 624 2.92 13.93 -12.55
CA TYR A 624 4.39 14.01 -12.70
C TYR A 624 4.85 13.32 -13.99
N VAL A 625 4.15 12.28 -14.48
CA VAL A 625 4.41 11.65 -15.79
C VAL A 625 4.17 12.66 -16.92
N GLN A 626 3.03 13.37 -16.91
CA GLN A 626 2.74 14.42 -17.91
C GLN A 626 3.76 15.56 -17.84
N LYS A 627 4.15 16.02 -16.63
CA LYS A 627 5.21 17.03 -16.49
C LYS A 627 6.55 16.56 -17.08
N TYR A 628 6.91 15.29 -16.91
CA TYR A 628 8.11 14.72 -17.53
C TYR A 628 8.02 14.67 -19.06
N PHE A 629 6.85 14.35 -19.63
CA PHE A 629 6.63 14.40 -21.07
C PHE A 629 6.71 15.83 -21.63
N ASN A 630 6.17 16.83 -20.94
CA ASN A 630 6.34 18.24 -21.30
C ASN A 630 7.83 18.62 -21.26
N LEU A 631 8.54 18.30 -20.17
CA LEU A 631 9.98 18.54 -20.05
C LEU A 631 10.80 17.88 -21.17
N TYR A 632 10.42 16.68 -21.64
CA TYR A 632 11.07 16.00 -22.78
C TYR A 632 10.74 16.71 -24.10
N ALA A 633 9.47 17.06 -24.33
CA ALA A 633 9.02 17.77 -25.52
C ALA A 633 9.67 19.16 -25.66
N ASP A 634 9.82 19.87 -24.55
CA ASP A 634 10.46 21.19 -24.50
C ASP A 634 11.98 21.06 -24.66
N LYS A 635 12.61 20.09 -23.97
CA LYS A 635 14.07 19.88 -24.02
C LYS A 635 14.59 19.58 -25.42
N PHE A 636 13.82 18.83 -26.21
CA PHE A 636 14.18 18.43 -27.58
C PHE A 636 13.41 19.20 -28.66
N ASN A 637 12.63 20.23 -28.30
CA ASN A 637 11.82 21.05 -29.21
C ASN A 637 10.95 20.19 -30.16
N LEU A 638 10.18 19.28 -29.58
CA LEU A 638 9.35 18.31 -30.30
C LEU A 638 8.00 18.91 -30.74
N GLN A 639 7.46 19.88 -29.97
CA GLN A 639 6.10 20.39 -30.16
C GLN A 639 5.85 20.94 -31.58
N LYS A 640 6.84 21.59 -32.19
CA LYS A 640 6.76 22.14 -33.56
C LYS A 640 6.53 21.12 -34.68
N TYR A 641 6.68 19.82 -34.40
CA TYR A 641 6.40 18.74 -35.33
C TYR A 641 5.00 18.12 -35.13
N ILE A 642 4.24 18.58 -34.12
CA ILE A 642 2.95 17.98 -33.72
C ILE A 642 1.79 18.83 -34.23
N GLN A 643 0.94 18.24 -35.04
CA GLN A 643 -0.33 18.79 -35.46
C GLN A 643 -1.44 18.24 -34.55
N PHE A 644 -1.93 19.07 -33.64
CA PHE A 644 -3.00 18.74 -32.71
C PHE A 644 -4.37 18.79 -33.37
N GLU A 645 -5.31 18.01 -32.81
CA GLU A 645 -6.69 17.85 -33.28
C GLU A 645 -6.80 17.36 -34.74
N LYS A 646 -5.79 16.62 -35.20
CA LYS A 646 -5.74 15.93 -36.50
C LYS A 646 -6.00 14.43 -36.33
N GLU A 647 -7.04 13.91 -36.98
CA GLU A 647 -7.48 12.52 -36.88
C GLU A 647 -7.12 11.73 -38.15
N ILE A 648 -6.40 10.62 -38.02
CA ILE A 648 -6.09 9.76 -39.17
C ILE A 648 -7.35 8.98 -39.57
N LEU A 649 -7.70 9.06 -40.86
CA LEU A 649 -8.77 8.28 -41.48
C LEU A 649 -8.24 7.01 -42.16
N SER A 650 -7.16 7.13 -42.94
CA SER A 650 -6.48 5.98 -43.56
C SER A 650 -4.97 6.20 -43.74
N ILE A 651 -4.24 5.10 -43.81
CA ILE A 651 -2.81 5.00 -44.14
C ILE A 651 -2.71 3.94 -45.25
N ASP A 652 -2.78 4.40 -46.49
CA ASP A 652 -2.83 3.59 -47.70
C ASP A 652 -1.44 3.49 -48.33
N LYS A 653 -1.13 2.39 -49.03
CA LYS A 653 0.12 2.30 -49.83
C LYS A 653 0.01 3.27 -51.01
N HIS A 654 1.05 4.09 -51.26
CA HIS A 654 1.14 4.88 -52.50
C HIS A 654 1.13 3.93 -53.72
N PRO A 655 0.54 4.30 -54.87
CA PRO A 655 0.50 3.42 -56.06
C PRO A 655 1.86 2.82 -56.42
N ASP A 656 2.93 3.61 -56.35
CA ASP A 656 4.32 3.19 -56.59
C ASP A 656 5.04 2.56 -55.39
N PHE A 657 4.35 2.06 -54.35
CA PHE A 657 4.97 1.49 -53.14
C PHE A 657 6.06 0.45 -53.43
N LYS A 658 5.89 -0.38 -54.46
CA LYS A 658 6.90 -1.35 -54.94
C LYS A 658 8.25 -0.69 -55.27
N GLN A 659 8.21 0.52 -55.80
CA GLN A 659 9.38 1.31 -56.23
C GLN A 659 9.86 2.26 -55.14
N THR A 660 8.96 2.99 -54.49
CA THR A 660 9.31 4.04 -53.51
C THR A 660 9.30 3.52 -52.08
N GLY A 661 8.22 2.86 -51.67
CA GLY A 661 7.92 2.47 -50.28
C GLY A 661 7.05 3.50 -49.54
N GLN A 662 6.48 4.48 -50.25
CA GLN A 662 5.72 5.60 -49.68
C GLN A 662 4.27 5.25 -49.34
N TRP A 663 3.70 6.06 -48.44
CA TRP A 663 2.34 5.92 -47.92
C TRP A 663 1.53 7.20 -48.16
N ASN A 664 0.28 7.04 -48.56
CA ASN A 664 -0.73 8.10 -48.55
C ASN A 664 -1.40 8.11 -47.18
N ILE A 665 -1.48 9.28 -46.54
CA ILE A 665 -2.15 9.43 -45.25
C ILE A 665 -3.27 10.44 -45.39
N LYS A 666 -4.49 10.02 -45.06
CA LYS A 666 -5.68 10.88 -45.03
C LYS A 666 -5.91 11.35 -43.60
N VAL A 667 -5.94 12.67 -43.41
CA VAL A 667 -5.99 13.33 -42.12
C VAL A 667 -7.19 14.26 -42.09
N LYS A 668 -8.07 14.07 -41.12
CA LYS A 668 -9.19 14.98 -40.85
C LYS A 668 -8.79 16.03 -39.83
N ASP A 669 -9.02 17.30 -40.14
CA ASP A 669 -9.00 18.37 -39.16
C ASP A 669 -10.30 18.36 -38.33
N LYS A 670 -10.19 18.31 -37.00
CA LYS A 670 -11.37 18.23 -36.12
C LYS A 670 -11.97 19.60 -35.78
N LYS A 671 -11.35 20.71 -36.17
CA LYS A 671 -11.85 22.08 -36.00
C LYS A 671 -12.63 22.56 -37.22
N SER A 672 -12.04 22.42 -38.42
CA SER A 672 -12.73 22.80 -39.66
C SER A 672 -13.59 21.67 -40.23
N GLY A 673 -13.21 20.42 -40.00
CA GLY A 673 -13.84 19.23 -40.59
C GLY A 673 -13.21 18.77 -41.91
N ASP A 674 -12.26 19.54 -42.46
CA ASP A 674 -11.58 19.27 -43.73
C ASP A 674 -10.80 17.95 -43.71
N VAL A 675 -10.57 17.36 -44.88
CA VAL A 675 -9.74 16.16 -45.06
C VAL A 675 -8.59 16.48 -46.01
N GLU A 676 -7.38 16.40 -45.49
CA GLU A 676 -6.12 16.53 -46.22
C GLU A 676 -5.57 15.14 -46.56
N GLU A 677 -4.94 14.98 -47.73
CA GLU A 677 -4.12 13.81 -48.06
C GLU A 677 -2.65 14.24 -48.20
N SER A 678 -1.71 13.41 -47.75
CA SER A 678 -0.28 13.69 -47.88
C SER A 678 0.55 12.41 -48.01
N VAL A 679 1.60 12.50 -48.83
CA VAL A 679 2.56 11.41 -49.06
C VAL A 679 3.70 11.48 -48.05
N PHE A 680 4.11 10.32 -47.54
CA PHE A 680 5.22 10.14 -46.59
C PHE A 680 6.09 8.94 -46.99
N ASP A 681 7.40 9.02 -46.71
CA ASP A 681 8.36 7.96 -47.04
C ASP A 681 8.33 6.79 -46.06
N ALA A 682 7.93 7.06 -44.80
CA ALA A 682 7.78 6.05 -43.77
C ALA A 682 6.76 6.45 -42.69
N VAL A 683 6.30 5.48 -41.90
CA VAL A 683 5.25 5.65 -40.88
C VAL A 683 5.60 4.95 -39.57
N LEU A 684 5.47 5.67 -38.45
CA LEU A 684 5.54 5.14 -37.09
C LEU A 684 4.16 5.24 -36.43
N VAL A 685 3.51 4.10 -36.19
CA VAL A 685 2.19 4.05 -35.55
C VAL A 685 2.35 3.97 -34.03
N CYS A 686 1.95 5.01 -33.30
CA CYS A 686 2.20 5.20 -31.86
C CYS A 686 0.91 5.30 -31.02
N THR A 687 -0.21 4.75 -31.53
CA THR A 687 -1.56 4.91 -30.95
C THR A 687 -1.80 4.16 -29.64
N GLY A 688 -0.97 3.18 -29.30
CA GLY A 688 -1.16 2.31 -28.13
C GLY A 688 -2.35 1.36 -28.26
N HIS A 689 -2.70 0.68 -27.16
CA HIS A 689 -3.61 -0.48 -27.16
C HIS A 689 -4.57 -0.54 -25.94
N HIS A 690 -4.91 0.60 -25.35
CA HIS A 690 -5.74 0.73 -24.13
C HIS A 690 -6.86 1.77 -24.29
N ALA A 691 -7.61 1.67 -25.40
CA ALA A 691 -8.69 2.61 -25.73
C ALA A 691 -10.04 1.91 -25.94
N GLU A 692 -10.11 0.87 -26.78
CA GLU A 692 -11.36 0.14 -27.04
C GLU A 692 -11.71 -0.80 -25.88
N LYS A 693 -12.92 -0.67 -25.34
CA LYS A 693 -13.39 -1.43 -24.17
C LYS A 693 -13.57 -2.91 -24.50
N HIS A 694 -13.06 -3.81 -23.64
CA HIS A 694 -13.43 -5.22 -23.68
C HIS A 694 -14.57 -5.48 -22.70
N VAL A 695 -15.80 -5.49 -23.21
CA VAL A 695 -17.03 -5.84 -22.46
C VAL A 695 -17.43 -7.28 -22.82
N PRO A 696 -17.32 -8.24 -21.89
CA PRO A 696 -17.84 -9.60 -22.07
C PRO A 696 -19.33 -9.68 -21.75
N ASP A 697 -20.03 -10.61 -22.38
CA ASP A 697 -21.40 -10.98 -22.01
C ASP A 697 -21.41 -11.77 -20.69
N PHE A 698 -22.28 -11.38 -19.76
CA PHE A 698 -22.50 -12.09 -18.49
C PHE A 698 -23.98 -12.47 -18.32
N PRO A 699 -24.30 -13.70 -17.88
CA PRO A 699 -25.69 -14.13 -17.67
C PRO A 699 -26.45 -13.17 -16.74
N GLY A 700 -27.63 -12.73 -17.19
CA GLY A 700 -28.52 -11.85 -16.44
C GLY A 700 -28.09 -10.39 -16.30
N LEU A 701 -26.93 -9.96 -16.83
CA LEU A 701 -26.43 -8.59 -16.66
C LEU A 701 -27.37 -7.53 -17.26
N SER A 702 -28.10 -7.88 -18.33
CA SER A 702 -29.16 -7.06 -18.93
C SER A 702 -30.34 -6.76 -17.99
N ASN A 703 -30.50 -7.54 -16.91
CA ASN A 703 -31.62 -7.45 -15.99
C ASN A 703 -31.24 -6.70 -14.71
N PHE A 704 -29.96 -6.41 -14.51
CA PHE A 704 -29.43 -5.70 -13.35
C PHE A 704 -29.83 -4.21 -13.42
N LYS A 705 -30.43 -3.70 -12.33
CA LYS A 705 -31.03 -2.36 -12.24
C LYS A 705 -30.07 -1.30 -11.69
N GLY A 706 -28.91 -1.72 -11.19
CA GLY A 706 -27.84 -0.82 -10.75
C GLY A 706 -27.00 -0.30 -11.92
N GLU A 707 -25.99 0.51 -11.58
CA GLU A 707 -25.08 1.15 -12.52
C GLU A 707 -24.06 0.14 -13.07
N VAL A 708 -23.81 0.11 -14.38
CA VAL A 708 -22.79 -0.75 -15.01
C VAL A 708 -21.84 0.11 -15.83
N ILE A 709 -20.55 0.08 -15.51
CA ILE A 709 -19.50 0.85 -16.21
C ILE A 709 -18.28 -0.01 -16.56
N HIS A 710 -17.52 0.39 -17.59
CA HIS A 710 -16.19 -0.17 -17.82
C HIS A 710 -15.12 0.59 -17.03
N SER A 711 -14.01 -0.06 -16.70
CA SER A 711 -12.83 0.56 -16.06
C SER A 711 -12.21 1.74 -16.83
N HIS A 712 -12.57 1.89 -18.11
CA HIS A 712 -12.27 3.07 -18.95
C HIS A 712 -13.04 4.33 -18.54
N ASP A 713 -14.25 4.16 -18.01
CA ASP A 713 -15.22 5.24 -17.78
C ASP A 713 -15.12 5.77 -16.33
N TYR A 714 -14.57 4.97 -15.42
CA TYR A 714 -14.21 5.40 -14.08
C TYR A 714 -13.17 6.55 -14.11
N ARG A 715 -13.28 7.49 -13.19
CA ARG A 715 -12.37 8.65 -13.09
C ARG A 715 -11.84 8.89 -11.68
N ASN A 716 -12.72 8.93 -10.69
CA ASN A 716 -12.41 9.25 -9.31
C ASN A 716 -13.51 8.65 -8.37
N PRO A 717 -13.28 8.54 -7.06
CA PRO A 717 -14.18 7.81 -6.16
C PRO A 717 -15.41 8.59 -5.66
N ALA A 718 -15.58 9.86 -6.01
CA ALA A 718 -16.74 10.63 -5.59
C ALA A 718 -18.02 10.14 -6.27
N GLY A 719 -19.13 10.05 -5.52
CA GLY A 719 -20.38 9.45 -6.00
C GLY A 719 -20.48 7.94 -5.75
N TYR A 720 -19.51 7.34 -5.06
CA TYR A 720 -19.53 5.95 -4.59
C TYR A 720 -19.71 5.84 -3.07
N GLU A 721 -19.85 6.96 -2.36
CA GLU A 721 -20.02 7.01 -0.91
C GLU A 721 -21.21 6.15 -0.45
N GLY A 722 -20.94 5.10 0.32
CA GLY A 722 -21.97 4.19 0.85
C GLY A 722 -22.54 3.17 -0.14
N LYS A 723 -22.26 3.27 -1.45
CA LYS A 723 -22.64 2.25 -2.44
C LYS A 723 -21.98 0.88 -2.12
N ARG A 724 -22.60 -0.22 -2.56
CA ARG A 724 -22.03 -1.58 -2.64
C ARG A 724 -21.58 -1.83 -4.08
N VAL A 725 -20.30 -2.16 -4.27
CA VAL A 725 -19.67 -2.24 -5.61
C VAL A 725 -19.11 -3.64 -5.88
N VAL A 726 -19.35 -4.17 -7.08
CA VAL A 726 -18.72 -5.40 -7.58
C VAL A 726 -17.79 -5.05 -8.74
N ILE A 727 -16.50 -5.38 -8.63
CA ILE A 727 -15.48 -5.16 -9.64
C ILE A 727 -15.11 -6.51 -10.26
N ILE A 728 -15.28 -6.67 -11.58
CA ILE A 728 -15.01 -7.93 -12.27
C ILE A 728 -13.63 -7.86 -12.93
N GLY A 729 -12.68 -8.66 -12.44
CA GLY A 729 -11.34 -8.79 -13.02
C GLY A 729 -10.22 -8.15 -12.20
N ILE A 730 -9.24 -8.96 -11.81
CA ILE A 730 -8.05 -8.55 -11.06
C ILE A 730 -6.89 -8.07 -11.97
N GLY A 731 -7.19 -7.11 -12.85
CA GLY A 731 -6.15 -6.31 -13.53
C GLY A 731 -5.61 -5.21 -12.62
N ASN A 732 -4.51 -4.53 -13.03
CA ASN A 732 -3.96 -3.39 -12.27
C ASN A 732 -5.04 -2.33 -12.00
N SER A 733 -5.79 -1.93 -13.05
CA SER A 733 -6.94 -1.02 -12.93
C SER A 733 -8.03 -1.54 -12.00
N GLY A 734 -8.32 -2.84 -12.01
CA GLY A 734 -9.31 -3.46 -11.12
C GLY A 734 -8.85 -3.47 -9.66
N GLY A 735 -7.58 -3.75 -9.41
CA GLY A 735 -6.97 -3.71 -8.08
C GLY A 735 -6.86 -2.30 -7.51
N ASP A 736 -6.47 -1.32 -8.32
CA ASP A 736 -6.41 0.09 -7.92
C ASP A 736 -7.82 0.63 -7.60
N MET A 737 -8.82 0.41 -8.45
CA MET A 737 -10.22 0.77 -8.17
C MET A 737 -10.76 0.06 -6.93
N ALA A 738 -10.46 -1.23 -6.74
CA ALA A 738 -10.91 -1.99 -5.58
C ALA A 738 -10.34 -1.42 -4.27
N THR A 739 -9.05 -1.12 -4.27
CA THR A 739 -8.37 -0.47 -3.14
C THR A 739 -8.91 0.93 -2.89
N GLU A 740 -9.14 1.73 -3.92
CA GLU A 740 -9.63 3.11 -3.80
C GLU A 740 -11.08 3.16 -3.31
N LEU A 741 -12.01 2.46 -3.97
CA LEU A 741 -13.43 2.46 -3.62
C LEU A 741 -13.68 1.86 -2.24
N SER A 742 -12.86 0.92 -1.77
CA SER A 742 -12.96 0.35 -0.40
C SER A 742 -12.77 1.36 0.74
N ARG A 743 -12.46 2.62 0.42
CA ARG A 743 -12.35 3.74 1.37
C ARG A 743 -13.65 4.54 1.53
N VAL A 744 -14.55 4.49 0.55
CA VAL A 744 -15.77 5.33 0.48
C VAL A 744 -17.06 4.53 0.35
N ALA A 745 -17.02 3.40 -0.36
CA ALA A 745 -18.12 2.45 -0.51
C ALA A 745 -18.45 1.77 0.84
N SER A 746 -19.68 1.28 1.01
CA SER A 746 -20.06 0.51 2.20
C SER A 746 -19.52 -0.93 2.15
N GLN A 747 -19.28 -1.46 0.95
CA GLN A 747 -18.54 -2.71 0.71
C GLN A 747 -18.07 -2.77 -0.75
N VAL A 748 -16.88 -3.34 -0.99
CA VAL A 748 -16.38 -3.64 -2.34
C VAL A 748 -16.08 -5.12 -2.47
N PHE A 749 -16.53 -5.73 -3.56
CA PHE A 749 -16.18 -7.09 -3.95
C PHE A 749 -15.29 -7.06 -5.19
N ILE A 750 -14.23 -7.87 -5.22
CA ILE A 750 -13.44 -8.11 -6.43
C ILE A 750 -13.60 -9.57 -6.86
N SER A 751 -14.22 -9.78 -8.02
CA SER A 751 -14.46 -11.09 -8.62
C SER A 751 -13.27 -11.51 -9.49
N THR A 752 -12.80 -12.76 -9.31
CA THR A 752 -11.76 -13.35 -10.15
C THR A 752 -11.93 -14.86 -10.33
N ARG A 753 -11.92 -15.31 -11.58
CA ARG A 753 -11.97 -16.73 -12.00
C ARG A 753 -10.74 -17.54 -11.59
N ARG A 754 -9.59 -16.89 -11.37
CA ARG A 754 -8.28 -17.58 -11.29
C ARG A 754 -7.34 -17.07 -10.19
N GLY A 755 -7.72 -16.04 -9.42
CA GLY A 755 -6.78 -15.34 -8.54
C GLY A 755 -5.79 -14.47 -9.32
N SER A 756 -4.73 -14.00 -8.65
CA SER A 756 -3.52 -13.42 -9.25
C SER A 756 -2.40 -13.32 -8.21
N TRP A 757 -1.14 -13.33 -8.66
CA TRP A 757 0.00 -12.93 -7.82
C TRP A 757 0.02 -11.41 -7.69
N VAL A 758 0.08 -10.92 -6.45
CA VAL A 758 -0.01 -9.50 -6.11
C VAL A 758 1.33 -9.01 -5.56
N LEU A 759 1.89 -7.99 -6.22
CA LEU A 759 3.21 -7.42 -5.94
C LEU A 759 3.06 -5.99 -5.40
N ASN A 760 3.93 -5.64 -4.45
CA ASN A 760 4.12 -4.26 -4.02
C ASN A 760 5.11 -3.52 -4.94
N ARG A 761 4.95 -2.21 -5.10
CA ARG A 761 5.96 -1.32 -5.69
C ARG A 761 7.23 -1.27 -4.83
N ILE A 762 7.06 -1.31 -3.50
CA ILE A 762 8.14 -1.26 -2.50
C ILE A 762 8.48 -2.67 -2.00
N GLY A 763 9.66 -3.17 -2.36
CA GLY A 763 10.22 -4.45 -1.93
C GLY A 763 10.96 -4.40 -0.58
N ASP A 764 11.95 -5.29 -0.42
CA ASP A 764 12.72 -5.42 0.82
C ASP A 764 13.49 -4.14 1.18
N ASN A 765 13.58 -3.83 2.47
CA ASN A 765 14.22 -2.64 3.05
C ASN A 765 13.69 -1.29 2.56
N GLY A 766 12.53 -1.25 1.89
CA GLY A 766 12.00 -0.02 1.29
C GLY A 766 12.53 0.28 -0.12
N MET A 767 13.21 -0.67 -0.76
CA MET A 767 13.75 -0.51 -2.13
C MET A 767 12.65 -0.60 -3.20
N PRO A 768 12.77 0.11 -4.35
CA PRO A 768 11.91 -0.11 -5.51
C PRO A 768 12.07 -1.55 -6.02
N LEU A 769 10.96 -2.30 -6.15
CA LEU A 769 11.02 -3.74 -6.44
C LEU A 769 11.67 -4.01 -7.81
N ASP A 770 11.30 -3.23 -8.82
CA ASP A 770 11.83 -3.32 -10.19
C ASP A 770 13.35 -3.06 -10.26
N MET A 771 13.84 -2.01 -9.60
CA MET A 771 15.29 -1.75 -9.51
C MET A 771 16.03 -2.82 -8.68
N ALA A 772 15.33 -3.54 -7.81
CA ALA A 772 15.90 -4.61 -7.00
C ALA A 772 15.80 -6.00 -7.66
N SER A 773 14.91 -6.20 -8.64
CA SER A 773 14.71 -7.46 -9.36
C SER A 773 15.38 -7.53 -10.73
N SER A 774 15.44 -6.41 -11.45
CA SER A 774 15.78 -6.38 -12.87
C SER A 774 17.24 -5.97 -13.09
N ASP A 775 18.16 -6.84 -12.70
CA ASP A 775 19.59 -6.76 -13.00
C ASP A 775 20.09 -7.92 -13.88
N ARG A 776 21.25 -7.72 -14.51
CA ARG A 776 21.79 -8.68 -15.49
C ARG A 776 22.33 -9.95 -14.85
N PHE A 777 22.87 -9.88 -13.62
CA PHE A 777 23.31 -11.08 -12.90
C PHE A 777 22.14 -12.02 -12.57
N LYS A 778 21.00 -11.51 -12.10
CA LYS A 778 19.79 -12.32 -11.88
C LYS A 778 19.27 -12.92 -13.18
N LEU A 779 19.43 -12.21 -14.30
CA LEU A 779 19.15 -12.78 -15.62
C LEU A 779 20.12 -13.90 -15.99
N SER A 780 21.43 -13.76 -15.73
CA SER A 780 22.37 -14.87 -15.91
C SER A 780 22.01 -16.10 -15.07
N LEU A 781 21.60 -15.91 -13.80
CA LEU A 781 21.12 -17.00 -12.95
C LEU A 781 19.87 -17.72 -13.50
N LYS A 782 18.98 -17.03 -14.23
CA LYS A 782 17.79 -17.62 -14.89
C LYS A 782 18.17 -18.77 -15.85
N ASN A 783 19.38 -18.73 -16.40
CA ASN A 783 19.88 -19.70 -17.38
C ASN A 783 20.61 -20.90 -16.73
N TYR A 784 20.98 -20.79 -15.44
CA TYR A 784 21.70 -21.85 -14.70
C TYR A 784 20.84 -22.53 -13.62
N LEU A 785 19.72 -21.94 -13.22
CA LEU A 785 18.82 -22.48 -12.19
C LEU A 785 17.52 -23.01 -12.81
N PRO A 786 17.04 -24.21 -12.44
CA PRO A 786 15.74 -24.70 -12.89
C PRO A 786 14.61 -23.73 -12.54
N ALA A 787 13.67 -23.53 -13.46
CA ALA A 787 12.57 -22.57 -13.29
C ALA A 787 11.75 -22.82 -12.01
N SER A 788 11.56 -24.08 -11.61
CA SER A 788 10.92 -24.46 -10.34
C SER A 788 11.62 -23.91 -9.10
N VAL A 789 12.96 -23.86 -9.08
CA VAL A 789 13.74 -23.26 -7.98
C VAL A 789 13.51 -21.76 -7.93
N ILE A 790 13.50 -21.09 -9.09
CA ILE A 790 13.26 -19.64 -9.21
C ILE A 790 11.83 -19.31 -8.76
N HIS A 791 10.82 -20.05 -9.23
CA HIS A 791 9.42 -19.88 -8.83
C HIS A 791 9.25 -20.08 -7.32
N ASN A 792 9.81 -21.15 -6.74
CA ASN A 792 9.74 -21.40 -5.29
C ASN A 792 10.39 -20.28 -4.46
N ILE A 793 11.52 -19.72 -4.91
CA ILE A 793 12.17 -18.59 -4.22
C ILE A 793 11.33 -17.31 -4.30
N VAL A 794 10.75 -17.01 -5.47
CA VAL A 794 9.94 -15.78 -5.66
C VAL A 794 8.59 -15.91 -4.96
N GLU A 795 7.86 -16.99 -5.17
CA GLU A 795 6.59 -17.27 -4.49
C GLU A 795 6.77 -17.36 -2.97
N GLY A 796 7.88 -17.93 -2.49
CA GLY A 796 8.24 -17.92 -1.07
C GLY A 796 8.39 -16.50 -0.51
N ARG A 797 9.04 -15.59 -1.24
CA ARG A 797 9.17 -14.17 -0.84
C ARG A 797 7.83 -13.42 -0.88
N LEU A 798 6.99 -13.67 -1.90
CA LEU A 798 5.66 -13.07 -1.99
C LEU A 798 4.77 -13.51 -0.82
N ASN A 799 4.70 -14.83 -0.55
CA ASN A 799 3.91 -15.36 0.55
C ASN A 799 4.46 -14.99 1.94
N ALA A 800 5.78 -14.80 2.08
CA ALA A 800 6.38 -14.26 3.30
C ALA A 800 5.92 -12.82 3.61
N ARG A 801 5.51 -12.03 2.61
CA ARG A 801 4.92 -10.70 2.82
C ARG A 801 3.46 -10.82 3.26
N PHE A 802 2.66 -11.59 2.52
CA PHE A 802 1.32 -12.05 2.89
C PHE A 802 0.98 -13.34 2.11
N ASP A 803 0.44 -14.36 2.79
CA ASP A 803 0.14 -15.63 2.12
C ASP A 803 -1.05 -15.46 1.17
N HIS A 804 -0.83 -15.67 -0.13
CA HIS A 804 -1.85 -15.45 -1.15
C HIS A 804 -2.99 -16.47 -1.06
N SER A 805 -2.76 -17.65 -0.47
CA SER A 805 -3.77 -18.70 -0.27
C SER A 805 -4.71 -18.28 0.86
N LEU A 806 -4.15 -17.83 1.99
CA LEU A 806 -4.90 -17.30 3.13
C LEU A 806 -5.77 -16.07 2.76
N TYR A 807 -5.31 -15.26 1.81
CA TYR A 807 -6.02 -14.07 1.32
C TYR A 807 -6.92 -14.33 0.10
N SER A 808 -7.14 -15.60 -0.27
CA SER A 808 -7.97 -16.03 -1.43
C SER A 808 -7.54 -15.48 -2.80
N LEU A 809 -6.25 -15.15 -2.94
CA LEU A 809 -5.65 -14.58 -4.16
C LEU A 809 -4.81 -15.59 -4.97
N LYS A 810 -4.29 -16.66 -4.34
CA LYS A 810 -3.30 -17.55 -4.97
C LYS A 810 -3.85 -18.24 -6.22
N PRO A 811 -3.23 -18.03 -7.40
CA PRO A 811 -3.65 -18.70 -8.61
C PRO A 811 -3.11 -20.14 -8.69
N LYS A 812 -3.69 -20.94 -9.60
CA LYS A 812 -3.25 -22.33 -9.87
C LYS A 812 -1.93 -22.42 -10.67
N HIS A 813 -1.38 -21.29 -11.11
CA HIS A 813 -0.16 -21.22 -11.92
C HIS A 813 0.96 -20.50 -11.17
N HIS A 814 2.20 -20.77 -11.58
CA HIS A 814 3.38 -20.10 -11.02
C HIS A 814 3.37 -18.58 -11.20
N VAL A 815 4.20 -17.91 -10.42
CA VAL A 815 4.50 -16.49 -10.59
C VAL A 815 5.02 -16.19 -12.01
N PHE A 816 4.67 -15.02 -12.54
CA PHE A 816 4.96 -14.57 -13.92
C PHE A 816 4.34 -15.37 -15.07
N ALA A 817 3.69 -16.52 -14.84
CA ALA A 817 2.83 -17.17 -15.86
C ALA A 817 1.54 -16.37 -16.16
N GLN A 818 1.30 -15.29 -15.42
CA GLN A 818 0.38 -14.20 -15.70
C GLN A 818 1.13 -12.90 -15.44
N HIS A 819 0.84 -11.83 -16.18
CA HIS A 819 1.31 -10.49 -15.79
C HIS A 819 0.73 -10.13 -14.40
N PRO A 820 1.58 -10.03 -13.35
CA PRO A 820 1.10 -9.91 -11.98
C PRO A 820 0.39 -8.57 -11.74
N MET A 821 -0.46 -8.54 -10.72
CA MET A 821 -1.14 -7.32 -10.30
C MET A 821 -0.24 -6.53 -9.34
N VAL A 822 -0.03 -5.22 -9.58
CA VAL A 822 0.80 -4.37 -8.73
C VAL A 822 -0.06 -3.37 -7.96
N ASN A 823 -0.31 -3.65 -6.67
CA ASN A 823 -1.03 -2.75 -5.77
C ASN A 823 -0.48 -2.90 -4.35
N ASP A 824 -0.26 -1.77 -3.67
CA ASP A 824 0.43 -1.78 -2.38
C ASP A 824 -0.49 -2.00 -1.16
N GLU A 825 -1.79 -1.73 -1.30
CA GLU A 825 -2.74 -1.69 -0.19
C GLU A 825 -3.70 -2.89 -0.12
N MET A 826 -3.89 -3.63 -1.23
CA MET A 826 -4.94 -4.66 -1.34
C MET A 826 -4.95 -5.66 -0.17
N PRO A 827 -3.80 -6.21 0.31
CA PRO A 827 -3.79 -7.10 1.47
C PRO A 827 -4.35 -6.42 2.73
N ASN A 828 -4.06 -5.13 2.95
CA ASN A 828 -4.58 -4.35 4.07
C ASN A 828 -6.11 -4.18 3.96
N ARG A 829 -6.63 -3.93 2.75
CA ARG A 829 -8.08 -3.78 2.47
C ARG A 829 -8.87 -5.08 2.62
N LEU A 830 -8.24 -6.21 2.27
CA LEU A 830 -8.77 -7.55 2.50
C LEU A 830 -8.77 -7.90 4.00
N ALA A 831 -7.67 -7.65 4.71
CA ALA A 831 -7.58 -7.85 6.15
C ALA A 831 -8.56 -6.97 6.95
N SER A 832 -8.96 -5.81 6.40
CA SER A 832 -10.00 -4.94 6.97
C SER A 832 -11.44 -5.26 6.54
N GLY A 833 -11.65 -6.20 5.60
CA GLY A 833 -12.99 -6.59 5.13
C GLY A 833 -13.81 -5.45 4.53
N THR A 834 -13.13 -4.39 4.09
CA THR A 834 -13.66 -3.27 3.30
C THR A 834 -13.58 -3.58 1.79
N LEU A 835 -12.65 -4.46 1.44
CA LEU A 835 -12.61 -5.21 0.19
C LEU A 835 -12.77 -6.71 0.50
N ARG A 836 -13.43 -7.46 -0.37
CA ARG A 836 -13.59 -8.92 -0.29
C ARG A 836 -13.34 -9.56 -1.66
N VAL A 837 -12.58 -10.66 -1.71
CA VAL A 837 -12.47 -11.48 -2.93
C VAL A 837 -13.74 -12.32 -3.10
N LYS A 838 -14.18 -12.53 -4.34
CA LYS A 838 -15.20 -13.48 -4.77
C LYS A 838 -14.70 -14.31 -5.96
N PRO A 839 -15.24 -15.51 -6.21
CA PRO A 839 -14.96 -16.24 -7.45
C PRO A 839 -15.64 -15.57 -8.65
N ASP A 840 -15.72 -16.26 -9.79
CA ASP A 840 -16.32 -15.71 -11.00
C ASP A 840 -17.85 -15.55 -10.88
N ILE A 841 -18.43 -14.83 -11.84
CA ILE A 841 -19.86 -14.53 -11.87
C ILE A 841 -20.66 -15.68 -12.51
N LYS A 842 -21.59 -16.26 -11.75
CA LYS A 842 -22.51 -17.30 -12.21
C LYS A 842 -23.73 -16.70 -12.92
N THR A 843 -24.34 -15.68 -12.31
CA THR A 843 -25.38 -14.84 -12.94
C THR A 843 -25.62 -13.56 -12.12
N PHE A 844 -26.06 -12.50 -12.79
CA PHE A 844 -26.66 -11.34 -12.14
C PHE A 844 -28.14 -11.60 -11.80
N THR A 845 -28.64 -10.90 -10.79
CA THR A 845 -30.06 -10.72 -10.48
C THR A 845 -30.45 -9.26 -10.70
N GLU A 846 -31.72 -8.88 -10.50
CA GLU A 846 -32.13 -7.48 -10.65
C GLU A 846 -31.34 -6.50 -9.77
N ASN A 847 -30.97 -6.91 -8.55
CA ASN A 847 -30.38 -6.03 -7.53
C ASN A 847 -29.08 -6.61 -6.93
N GLY A 848 -28.45 -7.59 -7.56
CA GLY A 848 -27.37 -8.37 -6.94
C GLY A 848 -26.69 -9.37 -7.86
N VAL A 849 -25.83 -10.20 -7.26
CA VAL A 849 -24.92 -11.13 -7.97
C VAL A 849 -24.91 -12.49 -7.28
N ILE A 850 -24.93 -13.56 -8.08
CA ILE A 850 -24.64 -14.94 -7.66
C ILE A 850 -23.28 -15.33 -8.27
N PHE A 851 -22.39 -15.88 -7.44
CA PHE A 851 -21.05 -16.30 -7.82
C PHE A 851 -20.96 -17.83 -8.03
N ASP A 852 -19.85 -18.30 -8.61
CA ASP A 852 -19.62 -19.74 -8.89
C ASP A 852 -19.66 -20.64 -7.65
N ASP A 853 -19.42 -20.08 -6.45
CA ASP A 853 -19.50 -20.79 -5.15
C ASP A 853 -20.92 -20.82 -4.55
N ASP A 854 -21.93 -20.45 -5.34
CA ASP A 854 -23.32 -20.24 -4.94
C ASP A 854 -23.54 -19.21 -3.81
N THR A 855 -22.50 -18.45 -3.44
CA THR A 855 -22.70 -17.27 -2.58
C THR A 855 -23.41 -16.18 -3.36
N LYS A 856 -24.24 -15.40 -2.65
CA LYS A 856 -25.01 -14.29 -3.20
C LYS A 856 -24.67 -13.00 -2.48
N GLU A 857 -24.56 -11.90 -3.22
CA GLU A 857 -24.50 -10.55 -2.67
C GLU A 857 -25.65 -9.72 -3.24
N GLU A 858 -26.59 -9.36 -2.37
CA GLU A 858 -27.76 -8.54 -2.70
C GLU A 858 -27.46 -7.04 -2.53
N ASN A 859 -28.36 -6.19 -3.03
CA ASN A 859 -28.26 -4.73 -2.97
C ASN A 859 -26.89 -4.24 -3.46
N ILE A 860 -26.52 -4.59 -4.69
CA ILE A 860 -25.33 -4.06 -5.37
C ILE A 860 -25.77 -2.85 -6.18
N ASP A 861 -25.13 -1.70 -5.94
CA ASP A 861 -25.47 -0.44 -6.60
C ASP A 861 -24.67 -0.23 -7.90
N VAL A 862 -23.44 -0.76 -7.97
CA VAL A 862 -22.56 -0.62 -9.14
C VAL A 862 -21.82 -1.91 -9.48
N VAL A 863 -21.75 -2.22 -10.77
CA VAL A 863 -20.86 -3.22 -11.37
C VAL A 863 -19.81 -2.52 -12.23
N VAL A 864 -18.54 -2.79 -11.96
CA VAL A 864 -17.40 -2.22 -12.71
C VAL A 864 -16.66 -3.32 -13.45
N LEU A 865 -16.70 -3.25 -14.78
CA LEU A 865 -16.03 -4.19 -15.66
C LEU A 865 -14.54 -3.79 -15.78
N ALA A 866 -13.66 -4.46 -15.02
CA ALA A 866 -12.20 -4.35 -15.13
C ALA A 866 -11.63 -5.41 -16.09
N THR A 867 -12.37 -5.66 -17.17
CA THR A 867 -12.27 -6.80 -18.08
C THR A 867 -11.27 -6.62 -19.22
N GLY A 868 -10.65 -5.44 -19.33
CA GLY A 868 -9.50 -5.17 -20.19
C GLY A 868 -9.84 -4.34 -21.44
N TYR A 869 -8.99 -4.43 -22.45
CA TYR A 869 -9.10 -3.65 -23.67
C TYR A 869 -8.92 -4.53 -24.90
N LYS A 870 -9.60 -4.14 -25.98
CA LYS A 870 -9.30 -4.57 -27.35
C LYS A 870 -8.30 -3.61 -27.97
N PHE A 871 -7.64 -4.03 -29.04
CA PHE A 871 -6.88 -3.14 -29.90
C PHE A 871 -6.98 -3.53 -31.38
N GLY A 872 -6.69 -2.56 -32.23
CA GLY A 872 -6.69 -2.68 -33.69
C GLY A 872 -6.24 -1.37 -34.32
N PHE A 873 -6.00 -1.40 -35.63
CA PHE A 873 -5.54 -0.24 -36.40
C PHE A 873 -6.56 0.05 -37.51
N PRO A 874 -7.71 0.66 -37.20
CA PRO A 874 -8.83 0.79 -38.16
C PRO A 874 -8.52 1.67 -39.38
N PHE A 875 -7.45 2.46 -39.30
CA PHE A 875 -6.89 3.27 -40.39
C PHE A 875 -5.84 2.54 -41.24
N LEU A 876 -5.51 1.27 -40.94
CA LEU A 876 -4.65 0.42 -41.77
C LEU A 876 -5.46 -0.67 -42.45
N ASP A 877 -5.12 -0.98 -43.70
CA ASP A 877 -5.67 -2.15 -44.37
C ASP A 877 -5.16 -3.47 -43.74
N LYS A 878 -6.04 -4.48 -43.72
CA LYS A 878 -5.77 -5.78 -43.09
C LYS A 878 -4.71 -6.60 -43.82
N SER A 879 -4.39 -6.30 -45.08
CA SER A 879 -3.23 -6.91 -45.76
C SER A 879 -1.88 -6.38 -45.23
N VAL A 880 -1.88 -5.24 -44.52
CA VAL A 880 -0.69 -4.67 -43.87
C VAL A 880 -0.58 -5.15 -42.43
N VAL A 881 -1.64 -4.96 -41.62
CA VAL A 881 -1.71 -5.46 -40.24
C VAL A 881 -3.15 -5.92 -39.93
N ASP A 882 -3.33 -7.22 -39.73
CA ASP A 882 -4.59 -7.80 -39.24
C ASP A 882 -4.48 -8.10 -37.74
N VAL A 883 -5.50 -7.73 -36.97
CA VAL A 883 -5.56 -7.98 -35.51
C VAL A 883 -6.79 -8.84 -35.22
N LYS A 884 -6.56 -10.03 -34.68
CA LYS A 884 -7.61 -11.01 -34.36
C LYS A 884 -7.46 -11.45 -32.91
N GLU A 885 -8.49 -11.22 -32.09
CA GLU A 885 -8.48 -11.57 -30.66
C GLU A 885 -7.25 -11.05 -29.91
N ASN A 886 -6.90 -9.78 -30.11
CA ASN A 886 -5.68 -9.14 -29.58
C ASN A 886 -4.35 -9.80 -30.02
N ARG A 887 -4.34 -10.68 -31.03
CA ARG A 887 -3.11 -11.22 -31.65
C ARG A 887 -2.78 -10.43 -32.92
N VAL A 888 -1.49 -10.22 -33.17
CA VAL A 888 -0.99 -9.47 -34.33
C VAL A 888 0.33 -10.08 -34.83
N GLU A 889 0.49 -10.25 -36.13
CA GLU A 889 1.71 -10.81 -36.74
C GLU A 889 2.72 -9.69 -37.02
N LEU A 890 3.62 -9.42 -36.07
CA LEU A 890 4.67 -8.40 -36.17
C LEU A 890 6.04 -8.96 -35.76
N TYR A 891 7.03 -8.87 -36.64
CA TYR A 891 8.41 -9.23 -36.34
C TYR A 891 8.94 -8.34 -35.20
N LYS A 892 9.44 -8.97 -34.14
CA LYS A 892 9.81 -8.33 -32.87
C LYS A 892 8.72 -7.39 -32.28
N TYR A 893 7.43 -7.61 -32.57
CA TYR A 893 6.32 -6.70 -32.23
C TYR A 893 6.38 -5.30 -32.88
N VAL A 894 7.16 -5.12 -33.96
CA VAL A 894 7.38 -3.83 -34.61
C VAL A 894 7.05 -3.83 -36.11
N PHE A 895 7.60 -4.78 -36.87
CA PHE A 895 7.57 -4.75 -38.34
C PHE A 895 6.57 -5.76 -38.92
N PRO A 896 5.61 -5.36 -39.78
CA PRO A 896 4.72 -6.32 -40.43
C PRO A 896 5.47 -7.18 -41.47
N PRO A 897 5.57 -8.51 -41.29
CA PRO A 897 6.52 -9.36 -42.03
C PRO A 897 6.20 -9.47 -43.53
N LYS A 898 4.94 -9.25 -43.90
CA LYS A 898 4.40 -9.38 -45.26
C LYS A 898 4.45 -8.06 -46.06
N GLN A 899 5.19 -7.05 -45.59
CA GLN A 899 5.61 -5.95 -46.45
C GLN A 899 6.60 -6.48 -47.52
N GLU A 900 6.66 -5.80 -48.66
CA GLU A 900 7.53 -6.20 -49.77
C GLU A 900 9.02 -5.89 -49.44
N LYS A 901 9.91 -5.80 -50.44
CA LYS A 901 11.33 -5.42 -50.25
C LYS A 901 11.55 -4.02 -49.64
N LYS A 902 10.49 -3.32 -49.24
CA LYS A 902 10.44 -2.02 -48.56
C LYS A 902 9.65 -2.17 -47.25
N ASN A 903 10.36 -2.35 -46.14
CA ASN A 903 9.77 -2.22 -44.80
C ASN A 903 9.89 -0.75 -44.38
N THR A 904 8.79 0.01 -44.51
CA THR A 904 8.73 1.46 -44.24
C THR A 904 7.62 1.86 -43.27
N LEU A 905 6.91 0.88 -42.69
CA LEU A 905 5.93 1.13 -41.63
C LEU A 905 6.21 0.23 -40.42
N SER A 906 6.25 0.84 -39.23
CA SER A 906 6.46 0.17 -37.95
C SER A 906 5.36 0.51 -36.94
N ILE A 907 4.97 -0.48 -36.15
CA ILE A 907 4.09 -0.30 -34.99
C ILE A 907 4.95 -0.14 -33.73
N ILE A 908 4.71 0.88 -32.92
CA ILE A 908 5.50 1.19 -31.72
C ILE A 908 4.59 1.12 -30.48
N GLY A 909 5.09 0.50 -29.40
CA GLY A 909 4.37 0.42 -28.12
C GLY A 909 3.18 -0.56 -28.07
N CYS A 910 2.97 -1.37 -29.12
CA CYS A 910 1.95 -2.43 -29.17
C CYS A 910 2.41 -3.71 -28.44
N ILE A 911 2.83 -3.56 -27.18
CA ILE A 911 3.51 -4.61 -26.41
C ILE A 911 3.27 -4.44 -24.91
N GLN A 912 3.27 -5.53 -24.14
CA GLN A 912 3.07 -5.54 -22.68
C GLN A 912 4.30 -6.15 -21.97
N PRO A 913 5.24 -5.34 -21.49
CA PRO A 913 6.45 -5.83 -20.84
C PRO A 913 6.26 -6.13 -19.34
N LEU A 914 7.03 -7.09 -18.82
CA LEU A 914 7.38 -7.17 -17.40
C LEU A 914 8.43 -6.09 -17.04
N GLY A 915 8.08 -4.81 -17.26
CA GLY A 915 8.96 -3.65 -17.10
C GLY A 915 8.32 -2.35 -17.62
N ALA A 916 9.14 -1.38 -18.02
CA ALA A 916 8.66 -0.07 -18.49
C ALA A 916 8.54 0.00 -20.02
N ILE A 917 7.43 0.59 -20.51
CA ILE A 917 7.10 0.66 -21.95
C ILE A 917 7.79 1.81 -22.70
N MET A 918 8.18 2.89 -22.01
CA MET A 918 8.81 4.07 -22.60
C MET A 918 10.21 3.81 -23.17
N PRO A 919 11.18 3.23 -22.44
CA PRO A 919 12.48 2.88 -23.01
C PRO A 919 12.40 1.78 -24.09
N ILE A 920 11.41 0.89 -24.00
CA ILE A 920 11.08 -0.05 -25.08
C ILE A 920 10.64 0.71 -26.33
N SER A 921 9.70 1.65 -26.21
CA SER A 921 9.22 2.44 -27.34
C SER A 921 10.34 3.25 -28.00
N GLU A 922 11.24 3.83 -27.19
CA GLU A 922 12.44 4.53 -27.69
C GLU A 922 13.33 3.59 -28.52
N LEU A 923 13.62 2.39 -28.01
CA LEU A 923 14.52 1.46 -28.67
C LEU A 923 13.88 0.84 -29.94
N GLN A 924 12.56 0.62 -29.93
CA GLN A 924 11.78 0.30 -31.12
C GLN A 924 11.86 1.41 -32.19
N CYS A 925 11.79 2.68 -31.79
CA CYS A 925 11.95 3.83 -32.70
C CYS A 925 13.36 3.92 -33.29
N ARG A 926 14.41 3.81 -32.44
CA ARG A 926 15.82 3.80 -32.87
C ARG A 926 16.06 2.71 -33.92
N LEU A 927 15.58 1.49 -33.69
CA LEU A 927 15.69 0.39 -34.65
C LEU A 927 14.90 0.66 -35.94
N SER A 928 13.64 1.09 -35.83
CA SER A 928 12.74 1.31 -36.98
C SER A 928 13.31 2.32 -37.97
N LEU A 929 13.77 3.47 -37.49
CA LEU A 929 14.29 4.54 -38.35
C LEU A 929 15.59 4.13 -39.05
N ARG A 930 16.43 3.34 -38.38
CA ARG A 930 17.65 2.78 -38.98
C ARG A 930 17.33 1.68 -40.01
N VAL A 931 16.24 0.94 -39.85
CA VAL A 931 15.72 0.03 -40.89
C VAL A 931 15.22 0.83 -42.10
N PHE A 932 14.44 1.90 -41.90
CA PHE A 932 13.95 2.75 -43.00
C PHE A 932 15.09 3.38 -43.80
N GLN A 933 16.12 3.87 -43.09
CA GLN A 933 17.37 4.39 -43.68
C GLN A 933 18.33 3.30 -44.19
N LYS A 934 17.96 2.01 -44.14
CA LYS A 934 18.78 0.85 -44.55
C LYS A 934 20.12 0.70 -43.80
N LYS A 935 20.29 1.41 -42.67
CA LYS A 935 21.41 1.29 -41.73
C LYS A 935 21.36 -0.03 -40.93
N VAL A 936 20.19 -0.66 -40.87
CA VAL A 936 19.97 -2.03 -40.37
C VAL A 936 19.14 -2.77 -41.41
N LYS A 937 19.48 -4.04 -41.69
CA LYS A 937 18.76 -4.91 -42.62
C LYS A 937 17.92 -5.92 -41.84
N LEU A 938 16.62 -6.01 -42.15
CA LEU A 938 15.75 -7.07 -41.62
C LEU A 938 16.03 -8.42 -42.32
N PRO A 939 15.77 -9.56 -41.65
CA PRO A 939 15.77 -10.88 -42.29
C PRO A 939 14.60 -11.02 -43.29
N CYS A 940 14.52 -12.15 -43.99
CA CYS A 940 13.47 -12.40 -44.98
C CYS A 940 12.09 -12.59 -44.34
N SER A 941 11.02 -12.55 -45.14
CA SER A 941 9.63 -12.75 -44.65
C SER A 941 9.48 -14.07 -43.89
N ASP A 942 10.08 -15.15 -44.39
CA ASP A 942 9.93 -16.49 -43.80
C ASP A 942 10.69 -16.61 -42.47
N GLU A 943 11.91 -16.07 -42.40
CA GLU A 943 12.68 -15.92 -41.14
C GLU A 943 11.92 -15.05 -40.12
N MET A 944 11.30 -13.96 -40.56
CA MET A 944 10.47 -13.10 -39.70
C MET A 944 9.22 -13.84 -39.19
N ILE A 945 8.57 -14.66 -40.02
CA ILE A 945 7.41 -15.47 -39.64
C ILE A 945 7.83 -16.60 -38.67
N LEU A 946 8.99 -17.22 -38.89
CA LEU A 946 9.55 -18.24 -37.98
C LEU A 946 9.86 -17.65 -36.59
N ASP A 947 10.42 -16.44 -36.50
CA ASP A 947 10.60 -15.72 -35.23
C ASP A 947 9.26 -15.47 -34.51
N ILE A 948 8.24 -15.00 -35.24
CA ILE A 948 6.90 -14.78 -34.70
C ILE A 948 6.32 -16.09 -34.16
N ARG A 949 6.39 -17.19 -34.91
CA ARG A 949 5.85 -18.49 -34.47
C ARG A 949 6.61 -19.08 -33.28
N SER A 950 7.94 -18.96 -33.26
CA SER A 950 8.78 -19.36 -32.13
C SER A 950 8.38 -18.61 -30.86
N LYS A 951 8.18 -17.29 -30.95
CA LYS A 951 7.73 -16.46 -29.83
C LYS A 951 6.28 -16.73 -29.41
N GLU A 952 5.38 -17.00 -30.35
CA GLU A 952 4.02 -17.45 -30.03
C GLU A 952 4.01 -18.78 -29.28
N LEU A 953 4.92 -19.72 -29.58
CA LEU A 953 5.04 -20.99 -28.86
C LEU A 953 5.60 -20.79 -27.45
N ALA A 954 6.75 -20.13 -27.31
CA ALA A 954 7.34 -19.81 -26.01
C ALA A 954 6.38 -19.01 -25.11
N MET A 955 5.57 -18.10 -25.69
CA MET A 955 4.54 -17.35 -24.96
C MET A 955 3.34 -18.23 -24.55
N LYS A 956 2.92 -19.22 -25.36
CA LYS A 956 1.87 -20.19 -25.01
C LYS A 956 2.28 -21.18 -23.92
N GLU A 957 3.56 -21.49 -23.82
CA GLU A 957 4.15 -22.33 -22.77
C GLU A 957 4.35 -21.54 -21.47
N ARG A 958 4.86 -20.30 -21.56
CA ARG A 958 5.13 -19.45 -20.40
C ARG A 958 3.88 -18.84 -19.77
N TYR A 959 2.92 -18.37 -20.58
CA TYR A 959 1.79 -17.57 -20.11
C TYR A 959 0.43 -18.27 -20.25
N VAL A 960 -0.44 -18.05 -19.26
CA VAL A 960 -1.82 -18.57 -19.25
C VAL A 960 -2.60 -18.02 -20.45
N GLN A 961 -2.95 -18.90 -21.38
CA GLN A 961 -3.57 -18.56 -22.66
C GLN A 961 -4.90 -17.80 -22.47
N THR A 962 -4.88 -16.50 -22.83
CA THR A 962 -6.03 -15.58 -22.83
C THR A 962 -5.75 -14.42 -23.79
N GLN A 963 -6.79 -13.70 -24.24
CA GLN A 963 -6.68 -12.48 -25.06
C GLN A 963 -5.96 -11.29 -24.36
N ARG A 964 -5.54 -11.44 -23.09
CA ARG A 964 -4.72 -10.46 -22.35
C ARG A 964 -3.21 -10.76 -22.43
N HIS A 965 -2.82 -11.98 -22.81
CA HIS A 965 -1.41 -12.42 -22.80
C HIS A 965 -0.86 -12.73 -24.20
N THR A 966 -1.26 -11.95 -25.20
CA THR A 966 -0.94 -12.14 -26.62
C THR A 966 0.28 -11.36 -27.12
N ILE A 967 0.77 -10.40 -26.33
CA ILE A 967 1.85 -9.45 -26.67
C ILE A 967 2.83 -9.25 -25.51
N GLN A 968 3.10 -10.30 -24.73
CA GLN A 968 3.89 -10.25 -23.50
C GLN A 968 5.40 -10.40 -23.76
N VAL A 969 6.25 -9.67 -23.02
CA VAL A 969 7.73 -9.84 -23.05
C VAL A 969 8.39 -9.67 -21.69
N ASP A 970 9.52 -10.36 -21.50
CA ASP A 970 10.47 -10.09 -20.41
C ASP A 970 11.33 -8.87 -20.78
N TYR A 971 11.46 -7.89 -19.87
CA TYR A 971 12.00 -6.56 -20.19
C TYR A 971 13.47 -6.57 -20.65
N ILE A 972 14.37 -7.23 -19.93
CA ILE A 972 15.81 -7.20 -20.27
C ILE A 972 16.05 -8.01 -21.56
N ASP A 973 15.48 -9.22 -21.65
CA ASP A 973 15.63 -10.11 -22.81
C ASP A 973 15.23 -9.40 -24.13
N TYR A 974 14.11 -8.68 -24.12
CA TYR A 974 13.62 -7.95 -25.29
C TYR A 974 14.38 -6.64 -25.56
N MET A 975 14.81 -5.92 -24.51
CA MET A 975 15.66 -4.74 -24.68
C MET A 975 17.05 -5.09 -25.24
N ASP A 976 17.66 -6.17 -24.78
CA ASP A 976 18.94 -6.67 -25.30
C ASP A 976 18.81 -7.16 -26.76
N GLU A 977 17.72 -7.84 -27.10
CA GLU A 977 17.40 -8.26 -28.47
C GLU A 977 17.32 -7.05 -29.42
N LEU A 978 16.52 -6.03 -29.08
CA LEU A 978 16.42 -4.82 -29.89
C LEU A 978 17.75 -4.04 -29.92
N ALA A 979 18.49 -3.98 -28.80
CA ALA A 979 19.78 -3.31 -28.72
C ALA A 979 20.85 -3.99 -29.57
N THR A 980 20.79 -5.32 -29.71
CA THR A 980 21.66 -6.10 -30.59
C THR A 980 21.41 -5.73 -32.05
N LEU A 981 20.14 -5.77 -32.50
CA LEU A 981 19.75 -5.35 -33.86
C LEU A 981 20.08 -3.88 -34.14
N ASN A 982 20.00 -3.01 -33.12
CA ASN A 982 20.30 -1.59 -33.21
C ASN A 982 21.82 -1.27 -33.09
N GLY A 983 22.66 -2.26 -32.78
CA GLY A 983 24.11 -2.09 -32.59
C GLY A 983 24.49 -1.26 -31.35
N CYS A 984 23.66 -1.27 -30.29
CA CYS A 984 23.87 -0.49 -29.05
C CYS A 984 23.73 -1.31 -27.76
N LEU A 985 23.82 -2.64 -27.84
CA LEU A 985 23.99 -3.50 -26.66
C LEU A 985 25.34 -3.16 -25.98
N PRO A 986 25.40 -2.97 -24.65
CA PRO A 986 26.65 -2.67 -23.97
C PRO A 986 27.51 -3.94 -23.79
N ASP A 987 28.69 -3.96 -24.41
CA ASP A 987 29.72 -4.96 -24.15
C ASP A 987 30.33 -4.75 -22.77
N LEU A 988 29.79 -5.48 -21.78
CA LEU A 988 30.25 -5.41 -20.40
C LEU A 988 31.65 -5.99 -20.19
N GLN A 989 32.17 -6.83 -21.09
CA GLN A 989 33.52 -7.38 -21.01
C GLN A 989 34.55 -6.31 -21.41
N SER A 990 34.33 -5.62 -22.53
CA SER A 990 35.15 -4.46 -22.93
C SER A 990 35.02 -3.28 -21.96
N ILE A 991 33.81 -3.03 -21.43
CA ILE A 991 33.62 -2.02 -20.38
C ILE A 991 34.32 -2.45 -19.07
N PHE A 992 34.42 -3.74 -18.74
CA PHE A 992 35.11 -4.17 -17.51
C PHE A 992 36.61 -3.84 -17.52
N TRP A 993 37.28 -3.97 -18.67
CA TRP A 993 38.71 -3.64 -18.78
C TRP A 993 39.00 -2.14 -18.86
N SER A 994 38.01 -1.30 -19.18
CA SER A 994 38.18 0.16 -19.35
C SER A 994 37.55 0.99 -18.22
N ASP A 995 36.44 0.54 -17.64
CA ASP A 995 35.82 1.05 -16.42
C ASP A 995 35.16 -0.10 -15.64
N PRO A 996 35.92 -0.86 -14.83
CA PRO A 996 35.39 -1.99 -14.07
C PRO A 996 34.29 -1.55 -13.08
N LYS A 997 34.32 -0.29 -12.60
CA LYS A 997 33.27 0.23 -11.71
C LYS A 997 31.95 0.36 -12.45
N LEU A 998 31.96 0.86 -13.68
CA LEU A 998 30.77 0.94 -14.52
C LEU A 998 30.27 -0.46 -14.89
N ALA A 999 31.14 -1.36 -15.35
CA ALA A 999 30.74 -2.73 -15.72
C ALA A 999 30.07 -3.49 -14.55
N LEU A 1000 30.68 -3.47 -13.36
CA LEU A 1000 30.12 -4.08 -12.16
C LEU A 1000 28.80 -3.42 -11.75
N THR A 1001 28.65 -2.11 -11.95
CA THR A 1001 27.39 -1.38 -11.69
C THR A 1001 26.29 -1.73 -12.70
N CYS A 1002 26.64 -1.98 -13.95
CA CYS A 1002 25.69 -2.42 -14.99
C CYS A 1002 25.26 -3.89 -14.84
N PHE A 1003 26.16 -4.74 -14.33
CA PHE A 1003 25.91 -6.19 -14.18
C PHE A 1003 25.15 -6.54 -12.90
N PHE A 1004 25.58 -6.01 -11.75
CA PHE A 1004 24.97 -6.28 -10.43
C PHE A 1004 23.97 -5.20 -9.97
N GLY A 1005 23.90 -4.06 -10.66
CA GLY A 1005 22.90 -3.02 -10.45
C GLY A 1005 21.74 -3.10 -11.44
N PRO A 1006 20.70 -2.27 -11.28
CA PRO A 1006 19.53 -2.31 -12.14
C PRO A 1006 19.86 -2.03 -13.61
N CYS A 1007 19.16 -2.75 -14.49
CA CYS A 1007 19.23 -2.62 -15.95
C CYS A 1007 18.44 -1.38 -16.42
N THR A 1008 18.88 -0.21 -15.97
CA THR A 1008 18.27 1.08 -16.31
C THR A 1008 18.47 1.43 -17.80
N PRO A 1009 17.52 2.16 -18.42
CA PRO A 1009 17.57 2.51 -19.85
C PRO A 1009 18.88 3.15 -20.31
N TYR A 1010 19.55 3.90 -19.43
CA TYR A 1010 20.85 4.52 -19.66
C TYR A 1010 21.93 3.56 -20.21
N GLN A 1011 21.86 2.26 -19.89
CA GLN A 1011 22.83 1.27 -20.38
C GLN A 1011 22.85 1.19 -21.91
N TYR A 1012 21.70 1.34 -22.58
CA TYR A 1012 21.53 1.27 -24.03
C TYR A 1012 21.94 2.55 -24.79
N ARG A 1013 22.60 3.48 -24.08
CA ARG A 1013 23.26 4.69 -24.62
C ARG A 1013 24.74 4.77 -24.24
N LEU A 1014 25.35 3.72 -23.68
CA LEU A 1014 26.79 3.65 -23.36
C LEU A 1014 27.69 3.49 -24.60
N GLN A 1015 27.23 2.71 -25.57
CA GLN A 1015 27.92 2.33 -26.80
C GLN A 1015 26.94 2.36 -27.98
N GLY A 1016 27.46 2.26 -29.20
CA GLY A 1016 26.64 2.19 -30.40
C GLY A 1016 26.01 3.51 -30.87
N PRO A 1017 25.10 3.44 -31.86
CA PRO A 1017 24.45 4.61 -32.44
C PRO A 1017 23.63 5.41 -31.42
N GLY A 1018 23.79 6.74 -31.43
CA GLY A 1018 23.12 7.64 -30.51
C GLY A 1018 23.65 7.60 -29.06
N LYS A 1019 24.89 7.13 -28.83
CA LYS A 1019 25.57 7.17 -27.53
C LYS A 1019 25.41 8.53 -26.82
N TRP A 1020 25.12 8.50 -25.53
CA TRP A 1020 24.91 9.70 -24.70
C TRP A 1020 26.02 9.87 -23.66
N ASN A 1021 26.72 11.01 -23.69
CA ASN A 1021 27.83 11.31 -22.78
C ASN A 1021 27.43 11.29 -21.28
N GLY A 1022 26.15 11.58 -20.97
CA GLY A 1022 25.64 11.52 -19.60
C GLY A 1022 25.34 10.10 -19.08
N ALA A 1023 25.29 9.08 -19.94
CA ALA A 1023 24.80 7.74 -19.58
C ALA A 1023 25.57 7.12 -18.41
N ARG A 1024 26.90 7.20 -18.43
CA ARG A 1024 27.76 6.77 -17.32
C ARG A 1024 27.38 7.47 -16.00
N GLN A 1025 27.29 8.80 -16.02
CA GLN A 1025 26.99 9.57 -14.80
C GLN A 1025 25.57 9.29 -14.30
N ALA A 1026 24.60 9.10 -15.21
CA ALA A 1026 23.24 8.71 -14.87
C ALA A 1026 23.22 7.36 -14.12
N ILE A 1027 23.87 6.32 -14.65
CA ILE A 1027 24.00 5.00 -14.01
C ILE A 1027 24.67 5.12 -12.64
N MET A 1028 25.82 5.81 -12.56
CA MET A 1028 26.58 5.92 -11.31
C MET A 1028 25.88 6.71 -10.19
N THR A 1029 24.82 7.46 -10.49
CA THR A 1029 24.07 8.28 -9.52
C THR A 1029 22.56 7.99 -9.47
N GLN A 1030 22.11 6.89 -10.10
CA GLN A 1030 20.68 6.52 -10.17
C GLN A 1030 20.04 6.32 -8.79
N TRP A 1031 20.75 5.71 -7.85
CA TRP A 1031 20.27 5.55 -6.47
C TRP A 1031 20.17 6.88 -5.70
N ASP A 1032 21.06 7.83 -5.96
CA ASP A 1032 21.00 9.15 -5.33
C ASP A 1032 19.79 9.95 -5.79
N ARG A 1033 19.47 9.91 -7.11
CA ARG A 1033 18.24 10.49 -7.66
C ARG A 1033 16.99 9.77 -7.20
N THR A 1034 17.00 8.43 -7.13
CA THR A 1034 15.88 7.60 -6.66
C THR A 1034 15.37 8.12 -5.31
N PHE A 1035 16.26 8.24 -4.32
CA PHE A 1035 15.90 8.62 -2.96
C PHE A 1035 15.98 10.13 -2.69
N ALA A 1036 16.36 10.98 -3.67
CA ALA A 1036 16.48 12.42 -3.45
C ALA A 1036 15.15 13.09 -3.05
N SER A 1037 14.03 12.68 -3.66
CA SER A 1037 12.68 13.17 -3.33
C SER A 1037 12.21 12.79 -1.91
N LEU A 1038 12.87 11.83 -1.25
CA LEU A 1038 12.59 11.46 0.14
C LEU A 1038 13.40 12.28 1.15
N LYS A 1039 14.52 12.91 0.75
CA LYS A 1039 15.47 13.65 1.63
C LYS A 1039 14.92 15.02 2.06
N THR A 1040 13.69 15.01 2.60
CA THR A 1040 12.82 16.18 2.89
C THR A 1040 12.90 16.70 4.32
N ARG A 1041 13.64 16.01 5.20
CA ARG A 1041 13.89 16.41 6.60
C ARG A 1041 15.28 15.96 7.03
N PRO A 1042 16.11 16.79 7.70
CA PRO A 1042 17.38 16.35 8.26
C PRO A 1042 17.15 15.40 9.45
N LEU A 1043 17.83 14.25 9.42
CA LEU A 1043 17.78 13.26 10.50
C LEU A 1043 18.62 13.68 11.73
N GLY A 1044 19.67 14.47 11.52
CA GLY A 1044 20.59 14.93 12.57
C GLY A 1044 21.76 13.96 12.85
N PHE A 1045 22.00 13.00 11.96
CA PHE A 1045 23.18 12.13 11.95
C PHE A 1045 23.56 11.80 10.50
N THR A 1046 24.83 11.53 10.24
CA THR A 1046 25.34 11.07 8.94
C THR A 1046 25.40 9.54 8.92
N GLU A 1047 24.63 8.91 8.05
CA GLU A 1047 24.72 7.46 7.86
C GLU A 1047 25.93 7.08 7.00
N LYS A 1048 26.60 5.97 7.36
CA LYS A 1048 27.56 5.30 6.47
C LYS A 1048 26.76 4.36 5.57
N PRO A 1049 26.66 4.59 4.24
CA PRO A 1049 25.68 3.93 3.39
C PRO A 1049 25.82 2.40 3.40
N SER A 1050 24.68 1.72 3.55
CA SER A 1050 24.57 0.26 3.68
C SER A 1050 25.12 -0.51 2.47
N GLN A 1051 25.18 0.12 1.30
CA GLN A 1051 25.71 -0.41 0.04
C GLN A 1051 27.06 -1.13 0.17
N LYS A 1052 27.96 -0.66 1.07
CA LYS A 1052 29.25 -1.34 1.31
C LYS A 1052 29.11 -2.79 1.77
N LYS A 1053 28.03 -3.15 2.48
CA LYS A 1053 27.80 -4.53 2.93
C LYS A 1053 27.44 -5.46 1.76
N PHE A 1054 26.71 -4.95 0.77
CA PHE A 1054 26.33 -5.72 -0.42
C PHE A 1054 27.58 -6.11 -1.20
N PHE A 1055 28.45 -5.15 -1.51
CA PHE A 1055 29.70 -5.38 -2.24
C PHE A 1055 30.65 -6.35 -1.52
N ILE A 1056 30.79 -6.24 -0.19
CA ILE A 1056 31.65 -7.14 0.59
C ILE A 1056 31.10 -8.58 0.63
N PHE A 1057 29.79 -8.75 0.87
CA PHE A 1057 29.17 -10.09 0.82
C PHE A 1057 29.31 -10.71 -0.57
N TYR A 1058 29.17 -9.91 -1.62
CA TYR A 1058 29.34 -10.35 -3.00
C TYR A 1058 30.77 -10.76 -3.34
N LEU A 1059 31.75 -9.98 -2.91
CA LEU A 1059 33.17 -10.30 -3.12
C LEU A 1059 33.54 -11.61 -2.43
N VAL A 1060 33.04 -11.83 -1.20
CA VAL A 1060 33.20 -13.10 -0.48
C VAL A 1060 32.53 -14.26 -1.20
N PHE A 1061 31.32 -14.07 -1.75
CA PHE A 1061 30.64 -15.11 -2.53
C PHE A 1061 31.38 -15.46 -3.83
N VAL A 1062 31.90 -14.47 -4.56
CA VAL A 1062 32.70 -14.69 -5.78
C VAL A 1062 34.01 -15.41 -5.44
N VAL A 1063 34.72 -15.00 -4.38
CA VAL A 1063 35.94 -15.69 -3.91
C VAL A 1063 35.63 -17.13 -3.49
N LEU A 1064 34.53 -17.38 -2.76
CA LEU A 1064 34.10 -18.74 -2.41
C LEU A 1064 33.69 -19.58 -3.62
N PHE A 1065 33.04 -18.98 -4.62
CA PHE A 1065 32.67 -19.66 -5.86
C PHE A 1065 33.90 -20.04 -6.70
N CYS A 1066 34.84 -19.10 -6.90
CA CYS A 1066 36.11 -19.38 -7.57
C CYS A 1066 36.93 -20.43 -6.81
N TYR A 1067 36.93 -20.40 -5.47
CA TYR A 1067 37.58 -21.41 -4.64
C TYR A 1067 36.90 -22.79 -4.78
N LEU A 1068 35.56 -22.86 -4.76
CA LEU A 1068 34.81 -24.11 -5.00
C LEU A 1068 35.08 -24.68 -6.39
N VAL A 1069 35.08 -23.87 -7.44
CA VAL A 1069 35.46 -24.32 -8.79
C VAL A 1069 36.91 -24.82 -8.82
N HIS A 1070 37.84 -24.11 -8.17
CA HIS A 1070 39.25 -24.53 -8.08
C HIS A 1070 39.46 -25.85 -7.29
N VAL A 1071 38.57 -26.17 -6.35
CA VAL A 1071 38.60 -27.40 -5.52
C VAL A 1071 37.76 -28.55 -6.12
N ILE A 1072 36.98 -28.29 -7.18
CA ILE A 1072 36.17 -29.29 -7.90
C ILE A 1072 36.84 -29.71 -9.24
N PHE A 1073 37.71 -28.87 -9.78
CA PHE A 1073 38.39 -29.09 -11.08
C PHE A 1073 39.93 -29.20 -10.96
N LEU A 1074 40.43 -29.57 -9.77
CA LEU A 1074 41.80 -30.03 -9.47
C LEU A 1074 41.73 -31.23 -8.52
#